data_AF-A0A4R4QZU0-F1
#
_entry.id   AF-A0A4R4QZU0-F1
#
_cell.length_a   1.000
_cell.length_b   1.000
_cell.length_c   1.000
_cell.angle_alpha   90.00
_cell.angle_beta   90.00
_cell.angle_gamma   90.00
#
_symmetry.space_group_name_H-M   'P 1'
#
loop_
_entity.id
_entity.type
_entity.pdbx_description
1 polymer ?
#
loop_
_entity_poly.entity_id
_entity_poly.type
_entity_poly.pdbx_seq_one_letter_code
_entity_poly.pdbx_strand_id
1 'polypeptide(L)'
;MHQVFKGVARIAAIAALTVSGGALVAVPPAIADIGADIEFVCSGKAGTHEVALRIDTTVPTSGTVGQPIQLGTIKIDVALPSGLVKEVGASSPSGASSPPVTGVAPSSAPSPALGGVAEIKVAVREPGGDRRGGWPAFALAAAPPRGDEAVHLTGSGVAPPVVPRSPGGLSWSAGEMALSLAPEGTTAGKDAAELALRCVAEKETALGTVRVRRGESASAPGTLSAPNRQATAAQENLCEELPPARTDPRYAINYDDPELAEIYESPSPPDGVQVLRGNGTAYCAKATGFVNIKKTGNAVPVALENSLRVLTEIHSGNIFSGPNYYEPRGYFINKTYRTPATVLGFGFMPTRAVAETVQIGTPGSGENDPITGNLRVMQMLDLDSSLPGAPRQELRAKAYVRVKAGQAEVNGVPLDLGDKCMTSPTLFSARGSLGTRRSGPTTYLEGQTVVAEDIEVPAFSGCGVGEDLSPILTATVSGSGNYANAESGQWCIVRSGTNCVDGAGPLPETFTVKPGGNITAVAEPFILNRSTAPSGGQFRCDSATMRFHTDRAHWQSRFRLAKGGMSLEGCEVQASDGNVHQVIGDVTQEGSLWLNMVSTRDDGLLEARINGVMLNVPVNFNGTRCTLRIANRLTDLFGINLMEGPGEMTGTYDNTAKIFSMRTPTALDISPETTCNIPGFTGARSFQSGKVDVKFPSELEIISSERQITSP
;
A
#
# COMPACT_ATOMS: atom_id res chain seq x y z
N MET A 1 -1.32 -19.01 -86.73
CA MET A 1 -0.03 -19.24 -86.05
C MET A 1 -0.32 -20.26 -84.95
N HIS A 2 -0.22 -21.58 -85.20
CA HIS A 2 0.97 -22.43 -84.95
C HIS A 2 1.65 -22.08 -83.61
N GLN A 3 1.87 -22.96 -82.62
CA GLN A 3 1.67 -24.39 -82.35
C GLN A 3 1.92 -24.52 -80.80
N VAL A 4 1.16 -25.27 -79.98
CA VAL A 4 1.39 -26.69 -79.60
C VAL A 4 2.76 -26.89 -78.85
N PHE A 5 2.96 -27.51 -77.67
CA PHE A 5 2.27 -28.51 -76.82
C PHE A 5 2.86 -28.49 -75.37
N LYS A 6 2.06 -28.98 -74.39
CA LYS A 6 2.33 -29.91 -73.24
C LYS A 6 3.77 -30.02 -72.67
N GLY A 7 4.02 -30.15 -71.35
CA GLY A 7 3.16 -30.36 -70.18
C GLY A 7 3.96 -30.88 -68.97
N VAL A 8 3.23 -31.24 -67.90
CA VAL A 8 3.57 -32.15 -66.77
C VAL A 8 4.35 -31.60 -65.55
N ALA A 9 3.55 -31.20 -64.54
CA ALA A 9 3.53 -31.63 -63.12
C ALA A 9 4.80 -32.15 -62.39
N ARG A 10 5.16 -31.51 -61.26
CA ARG A 10 5.11 -32.00 -59.85
C ARG A 10 6.24 -31.43 -58.93
N ILE A 11 5.79 -30.83 -57.81
CA ILE A 11 6.30 -30.93 -56.42
C ILE A 11 7.57 -30.13 -55.98
N ALA A 12 7.35 -29.32 -54.93
CA ALA A 12 8.19 -28.90 -53.78
C ALA A 12 9.23 -27.74 -53.87
N ALA A 13 8.91 -26.69 -53.08
CA ALA A 13 9.70 -26.14 -51.95
C ALA A 13 10.91 -25.17 -52.15
N ILE A 14 10.75 -24.00 -51.50
CA ILE A 14 11.71 -23.23 -50.66
C ILE A 14 12.81 -22.34 -51.29
N ALA A 15 12.87 -21.10 -50.75
CA ALA A 15 13.97 -20.10 -50.71
C ALA A 15 14.33 -19.34 -52.01
N ALA A 16 14.67 -18.03 -52.03
CA ALA A 16 14.75 -16.95 -51.05
C ALA A 16 15.16 -15.61 -51.74
N LEU A 17 14.82 -14.48 -51.08
CA LEU A 17 15.55 -13.18 -51.02
C LEU A 17 15.51 -12.23 -52.25
N THR A 18 15.39 -10.89 -52.14
CA THR A 18 15.72 -9.91 -51.08
C THR A 18 14.79 -8.67 -51.15
N VAL A 19 14.18 -8.26 -50.02
CA VAL A 19 13.70 -6.89 -49.77
C VAL A 19 14.72 -6.22 -48.85
N SER A 20 15.39 -5.21 -49.37
CA SER A 20 16.33 -4.34 -48.70
C SER A 20 15.60 -3.11 -48.16
N GLY A 21 15.66 -2.88 -46.85
CA GLY A 21 15.20 -1.64 -46.24
C GLY A 21 15.06 -1.71 -44.72
N GLY A 22 16.16 -1.46 -44.00
CA GLY A 22 16.09 -0.88 -42.65
C GLY A 22 16.22 -1.82 -41.45
N ALA A 23 17.24 -2.67 -41.39
CA ALA A 23 17.76 -3.13 -40.11
C ALA A 23 18.52 -1.98 -39.44
N LEU A 24 17.86 -1.24 -38.54
CA LEU A 24 18.58 -0.61 -37.43
C LEU A 24 18.93 -1.76 -36.50
N VAL A 25 20.17 -2.26 -36.62
CA VAL A 25 20.80 -3.02 -35.55
C VAL A 25 20.89 -2.06 -34.38
N ALA A 26 19.91 -2.10 -33.48
CA ALA A 26 20.08 -1.57 -32.14
C ALA A 26 21.17 -2.43 -31.51
N VAL A 27 22.42 -2.00 -31.65
CA VAL A 27 23.52 -2.53 -30.86
C VAL A 27 23.07 -2.32 -29.41
N PRO A 28 22.84 -3.40 -28.63
CA PRO A 28 22.45 -3.23 -27.24
C PRO A 28 23.48 -2.29 -26.59
N PRO A 29 23.02 -1.27 -25.84
CA PRO A 29 23.95 -0.37 -25.17
C PRO A 29 24.92 -1.25 -24.38
N ALA A 30 26.22 -1.04 -24.55
CA ALA A 30 27.22 -1.84 -23.86
C ALA A 30 26.87 -1.85 -22.37
N ILE A 31 26.74 -3.04 -21.79
CA ILE A 31 26.42 -3.22 -20.38
C ILE A 31 27.76 -3.33 -19.64
N ALA A 32 27.90 -2.59 -18.56
CA ALA A 32 29.04 -2.73 -17.65
C ALA A 32 28.57 -3.49 -16.40
N ASP A 33 29.34 -4.51 -16.01
CA ASP A 33 29.23 -5.07 -14.68
C ASP A 33 29.71 -4.00 -13.69
N ILE A 34 28.89 -3.73 -12.69
CA ILE A 34 29.20 -2.80 -11.62
C ILE A 34 28.92 -3.48 -10.28
N GLY A 35 29.77 -3.21 -9.31
CA GLY A 35 29.72 -3.91 -8.05
C GLY A 35 30.83 -3.44 -7.12
N ALA A 36 30.67 -3.74 -5.85
CA ALA A 36 31.64 -3.40 -4.83
C ALA A 36 31.59 -4.40 -3.70
N ASP A 37 32.76 -4.68 -3.15
CA ASP A 37 32.93 -5.27 -1.82
C ASP A 37 33.04 -4.11 -0.82
N ILE A 38 32.20 -4.13 0.21
CA ILE A 38 32.09 -3.09 1.22
C ILE A 38 32.21 -3.72 2.60
N GLU A 39 33.18 -3.27 3.37
CA GLU A 39 33.32 -3.65 4.78
C GLU A 39 32.50 -2.69 5.65
N PHE A 40 31.61 -3.26 6.46
CA PHE A 40 30.78 -2.54 7.40
C PHE A 40 31.16 -2.86 8.84
N VAL A 41 31.11 -1.84 9.69
CA VAL A 41 31.06 -2.03 11.15
C VAL A 41 29.60 -1.96 11.59
N CYS A 42 29.06 -3.11 12.00
CA CYS A 42 27.69 -3.28 12.44
C CYS A 42 27.60 -3.24 13.97
N SER A 43 26.87 -2.28 14.52
CA SER A 43 26.56 -2.20 15.95
C SER A 43 25.24 -2.90 16.28
N GLY A 44 25.28 -3.83 17.24
CA GLY A 44 24.13 -4.50 17.84
C GLY A 44 24.12 -4.35 19.37
N LYS A 45 23.23 -5.09 20.05
CA LYS A 45 23.13 -5.06 21.52
C LYS A 45 24.37 -5.66 22.22
N ALA A 46 25.01 -6.65 21.60
CA ALA A 46 26.14 -7.37 22.17
C ALA A 46 27.49 -6.70 21.89
N GLY A 47 27.58 -5.85 20.88
CA GLY A 47 28.81 -5.19 20.49
C GLY A 47 28.83 -4.75 19.03
N THR A 48 30.04 -4.53 18.51
CA THR A 48 30.29 -4.19 17.11
C THR A 48 30.90 -5.38 16.39
N HIS A 49 30.47 -5.62 15.15
CA HIS A 49 30.92 -6.72 14.31
C HIS A 49 31.32 -6.20 12.93
N GLU A 50 32.38 -6.78 12.37
CA GLU A 50 32.75 -6.55 10.97
C GLU A 50 31.90 -7.46 10.08
N VAL A 51 31.18 -6.87 9.12
CA VAL A 51 30.32 -7.57 8.18
C VAL A 51 30.72 -7.13 6.77
N ALA A 52 31.03 -8.09 5.90
CA ALA A 52 31.32 -7.76 4.50
C ALA A 52 30.04 -7.87 3.67
N LEU A 53 29.81 -6.89 2.80
CA LEU A 53 28.73 -6.88 1.82
C LEU A 53 29.34 -6.82 0.43
N ARG A 54 29.05 -7.82 -0.40
CA ARG A 54 29.32 -7.79 -1.82
C ARG A 54 28.04 -7.48 -2.58
N ILE A 55 28.10 -6.51 -3.47
CA ILE A 55 27.01 -6.15 -4.38
C ILE A 55 27.48 -6.40 -5.81
N ASP A 56 26.74 -7.22 -6.55
CA ASP A 56 26.96 -7.45 -7.98
C ASP A 56 25.71 -7.04 -8.77
N THR A 57 25.87 -6.17 -9.77
CA THR A 57 24.79 -5.79 -10.69
C THR A 57 25.33 -5.37 -12.06
N THR A 58 24.44 -5.02 -12.97
CA THR A 58 24.78 -4.53 -14.31
C THR A 58 24.12 -3.19 -14.56
N VAL A 59 24.77 -2.35 -15.36
CA VAL A 59 24.23 -1.05 -15.74
C VAL A 59 24.57 -0.72 -17.19
N PRO A 60 23.70 -0.01 -17.94
CA PRO A 60 24.07 0.53 -19.24
C PRO A 60 25.29 1.47 -19.11
N THR A 61 26.32 1.30 -19.93
CA THR A 61 27.53 2.16 -19.93
C THR A 61 27.24 3.64 -20.22
N SER A 62 26.10 3.92 -20.85
CA SER A 62 25.64 5.28 -21.12
C SER A 62 24.12 5.41 -21.03
N GLY A 63 23.64 6.60 -20.68
CA GLY A 63 22.23 6.98 -20.71
C GLY A 63 22.02 8.36 -21.32
N THR A 64 20.76 8.81 -21.35
CA THR A 64 20.37 10.13 -21.85
C THR A 64 19.54 10.88 -20.81
N VAL A 65 19.69 12.21 -20.77
CA VAL A 65 18.87 13.08 -19.90
C VAL A 65 17.39 12.87 -20.21
N GLY A 66 16.57 12.72 -19.17
CA GLY A 66 15.12 12.48 -19.29
C GLY A 66 14.71 11.05 -19.65
N GLN A 67 15.66 10.13 -19.85
CA GLN A 67 15.37 8.71 -20.06
C GLN A 67 15.73 7.90 -18.81
N PRO A 68 14.88 6.94 -18.38
CA PRO A 68 15.16 6.12 -17.21
C PRO A 68 16.39 5.22 -17.45
N ILE A 69 17.34 5.27 -16.52
CA ILE A 69 18.46 4.33 -16.44
C ILE A 69 18.11 3.28 -15.40
N GLN A 70 17.93 2.05 -15.85
CA GLN A 70 17.55 0.91 -15.02
C GLN A 70 18.78 0.05 -14.71
N LEU A 71 19.05 -0.20 -13.44
CA LEU A 71 20.02 -1.22 -13.02
C LEU A 71 19.45 -2.61 -13.34
N GLY A 72 20.34 -3.56 -13.65
CA GLY A 72 20.00 -4.97 -13.74
C GLY A 72 19.59 -5.54 -12.39
N THR A 73 19.41 -6.86 -12.32
CA THR A 73 19.20 -7.54 -11.03
C THR A 73 20.39 -7.29 -10.14
N ILE A 74 20.12 -6.83 -8.93
CA ILE A 74 21.12 -6.62 -7.89
C ILE A 74 21.19 -7.91 -7.09
N LYS A 75 22.38 -8.52 -7.05
CA LYS A 75 22.69 -9.65 -6.19
C LYS A 75 23.51 -9.12 -5.03
N ILE A 76 23.15 -9.54 -3.82
CA ILE A 76 23.90 -9.21 -2.62
C ILE A 76 24.35 -10.47 -1.91
N ASP A 77 25.53 -10.41 -1.32
CA ASP A 77 26.13 -11.47 -0.53
C ASP A 77 26.72 -10.85 0.74
N VAL A 78 26.15 -11.21 1.88
CA VAL A 78 26.51 -10.70 3.20
C VAL A 78 27.29 -11.78 3.94
N ALA A 79 28.57 -11.53 4.17
CA ALA A 79 29.44 -12.43 4.94
C ALA A 79 29.42 -12.05 6.42
N LEU A 80 28.90 -12.96 7.25
CA LEU A 80 28.77 -12.77 8.69
C LEU A 80 29.90 -13.48 9.44
N PRO A 81 30.53 -12.83 10.44
CA PRO A 81 31.52 -13.48 11.28
C PRO A 81 30.86 -14.53 12.19
N SER A 82 31.57 -15.63 12.44
CA SER A 82 31.04 -16.76 13.24
C SER A 82 30.59 -16.37 14.66
N GLY A 83 31.18 -15.32 15.25
CA GLY A 83 30.76 -14.76 16.53
C GLY A 83 29.32 -14.22 16.49
N LEU A 84 28.97 -13.47 15.45
CA LEU A 84 27.63 -12.90 15.27
C LEU A 84 26.58 -13.99 15.05
N VAL A 85 26.92 -15.05 14.33
CA VAL A 85 26.04 -16.20 14.08
C VAL A 85 25.69 -16.91 15.40
N LYS A 86 26.66 -17.05 16.32
CA LYS A 86 26.44 -17.65 17.64
C LYS A 86 25.48 -16.82 18.50
N GLU A 87 25.49 -15.49 18.37
CA GLU A 87 24.58 -14.61 19.12
C GLU A 87 23.12 -14.77 18.70
N VAL A 88 22.86 -14.92 17.40
CA VAL A 88 21.51 -15.20 16.89
C VAL A 88 20.98 -16.53 17.44
N GLY A 89 21.84 -17.57 17.49
CA GLY A 89 21.49 -18.87 18.05
C GLY A 89 21.27 -18.87 19.56
N ALA A 90 22.10 -18.13 20.32
CA ALA A 90 22.01 -18.04 21.77
C ALA A 90 20.78 -17.27 22.29
N SER A 91 20.16 -16.45 21.42
CA SER A 91 18.98 -15.65 21.76
C SER A 91 17.67 -16.46 21.71
N SER A 92 17.71 -17.72 21.31
CA SER A 92 16.54 -18.63 21.38
C SER A 92 16.35 -19.16 22.80
N PRO A 93 15.13 -19.09 23.38
CA PRO A 93 14.88 -19.51 24.76
C PRO A 93 15.16 -21.01 24.93
N SER A 94 16.27 -21.33 25.61
CA SER A 94 16.69 -22.68 25.96
C SER A 94 15.76 -23.29 27.01
N GLY A 95 14.65 -23.90 26.57
CA GLY A 95 13.62 -24.47 27.46
C GLY A 95 13.31 -25.96 27.27
N ALA A 96 13.84 -26.64 26.25
CA ALA A 96 13.51 -28.06 26.00
C ALA A 96 14.79 -28.89 25.81
N SER A 97 15.28 -29.51 26.89
CA SER A 97 16.31 -30.54 26.78
C SER A 97 15.66 -31.87 26.36
N SER A 98 15.85 -32.28 25.11
CA SER A 98 15.69 -33.69 24.74
C SER A 98 16.96 -34.46 25.12
N PRO A 99 16.86 -35.65 25.74
CA PRO A 99 18.03 -36.42 26.16
C PRO A 99 18.84 -36.91 24.95
N PRO A 100 20.16 -37.11 25.11
CA PRO A 100 21.06 -37.46 24.01
C PRO A 100 20.80 -38.90 23.54
N VAL A 101 20.49 -39.06 22.24
CA VAL A 101 20.53 -40.36 21.58
C VAL A 101 21.99 -40.64 21.20
N THR A 102 22.62 -41.55 21.94
CA THR A 102 23.97 -42.08 21.64
C THR A 102 23.88 -43.09 20.49
N GLY A 103 24.67 -42.91 19.42
CA GLY A 103 24.97 -44.05 18.52
C GLY A 103 25.32 -43.79 17.06
N VAL A 104 25.36 -42.56 16.54
CA VAL A 104 25.76 -42.32 15.13
C VAL A 104 26.77 -41.19 15.06
N ALA A 105 27.95 -41.47 14.50
CA ALA A 105 28.95 -40.46 14.19
C ALA A 105 28.38 -39.52 13.10
N PRO A 106 28.23 -38.19 13.35
CA PRO A 106 27.67 -37.29 12.36
C PRO A 106 28.72 -36.99 11.29
N SER A 107 28.56 -37.60 10.12
CA SER A 107 29.06 -37.04 8.88
C SER A 107 28.22 -35.82 8.55
N SER A 108 28.86 -34.65 8.42
CA SER A 108 28.29 -33.36 7.96
C SER A 108 27.05 -32.88 8.72
N ALA A 109 27.25 -32.13 9.81
CA ALA A 109 26.18 -31.37 10.44
C ALA A 109 25.56 -30.38 9.43
N PRO A 110 24.22 -30.32 9.28
CA PRO A 110 23.57 -29.32 8.44
C PRO A 110 23.92 -27.93 8.98
N SER A 111 24.32 -27.02 8.07
CA SER A 111 24.55 -25.62 8.42
C SER A 111 23.30 -25.04 9.09
N PRO A 112 23.44 -24.21 10.14
CA PRO A 112 22.30 -23.58 10.78
C PRO A 112 21.51 -22.79 9.74
N ALA A 113 20.22 -23.08 9.64
CA ALA A 113 19.30 -22.40 8.75
C ALA A 113 19.13 -20.96 9.30
N LEU A 114 19.77 -19.99 8.66
CA LEU A 114 19.83 -18.59 9.07
C LEU A 114 19.31 -17.73 7.91
N GLY A 115 18.30 -16.92 8.18
CA GLY A 115 17.73 -15.98 7.24
C GLY A 115 17.86 -14.54 7.73
N GLY A 116 17.52 -13.59 6.87
CA GLY A 116 17.51 -12.18 7.26
C GLY A 116 16.95 -11.23 6.22
N VAL A 117 17.05 -9.95 6.51
CA VAL A 117 16.72 -8.86 5.60
C VAL A 117 17.84 -7.82 5.65
N ALA A 118 18.34 -7.40 4.49
CA ALA A 118 19.27 -6.28 4.36
C ALA A 118 18.61 -5.09 3.67
N GLU A 119 18.70 -3.92 4.28
CA GLU A 119 18.30 -2.64 3.69
C GLU A 119 19.54 -1.78 3.43
N ILE A 120 19.89 -1.57 2.17
CA ILE A 120 21.09 -0.82 1.79
C ILE A 120 20.69 0.61 1.42
N LYS A 121 21.27 1.62 2.08
CA LYS A 121 21.08 3.01 1.69
C LYS A 121 22.03 3.38 0.57
N VAL A 122 21.47 3.57 -0.62
CA VAL A 122 22.21 3.98 -1.81
C VAL A 122 21.95 5.45 -2.11
N ALA A 123 23.03 6.22 -2.25
CA ALA A 123 23.00 7.57 -2.81
C ALA A 123 23.22 7.50 -4.32
N VAL A 124 22.53 8.36 -5.05
CA VAL A 124 22.62 8.56 -6.49
C VAL A 124 23.11 9.98 -6.69
N ARG A 125 24.30 10.12 -7.25
CA ARG A 125 24.95 11.41 -7.48
C ARG A 125 24.91 11.75 -8.96
N GLU A 126 24.49 12.98 -9.26
CA GLU A 126 24.56 13.55 -10.61
C GLU A 126 25.14 14.97 -10.55
N PRO A 127 25.60 15.55 -11.67
CA PRO A 127 26.06 16.93 -11.70
C PRO A 127 24.89 17.87 -11.35
N GLY A 128 24.87 18.39 -10.13
CA GLY A 128 23.81 19.26 -9.62
C GLY A 128 23.18 18.81 -8.30
N GLY A 129 23.48 17.61 -7.80
CA GLY A 129 23.10 17.20 -6.44
C GLY A 129 23.08 15.69 -6.20
N ASP A 130 22.94 15.34 -4.92
CA ASP A 130 22.81 13.97 -4.45
C ASP A 130 21.33 13.67 -4.12
N ARG A 131 20.85 12.48 -4.50
CA ARG A 131 19.51 11.98 -4.18
C ARG A 131 19.58 10.56 -3.65
N ARG A 132 18.58 10.10 -2.89
CA ARG A 132 18.52 8.71 -2.42
C ARG A 132 17.97 7.81 -3.53
N GLY A 133 18.65 6.69 -3.79
CA GLY A 133 18.33 5.73 -4.85
C GLY A 133 17.18 4.77 -4.56
N GLY A 134 16.63 4.77 -3.34
CA GLY A 134 15.39 4.04 -3.01
C GLY A 134 15.45 2.52 -3.27
N TRP A 135 16.56 1.85 -2.99
CA TRP A 135 16.68 0.39 -3.17
C TRP A 135 15.72 -0.36 -2.24
N PRO A 136 15.17 -1.51 -2.67
CA PRO A 136 14.29 -2.33 -1.83
C PRO A 136 15.07 -2.97 -0.68
N ALA A 137 14.32 -3.50 0.30
CA ALA A 137 14.88 -4.46 1.24
C ALA A 137 15.12 -5.80 0.55
N PHE A 138 16.23 -6.46 0.87
CA PHE A 138 16.62 -7.72 0.26
C PHE A 138 16.42 -8.86 1.27
N ALA A 139 15.56 -9.83 0.94
CA ALA A 139 15.46 -11.07 1.69
C ALA A 139 16.75 -11.88 1.50
N LEU A 140 17.30 -12.38 2.60
CA LEU A 140 18.56 -13.09 2.67
C LEU A 140 18.34 -14.54 3.09
N ALA A 141 19.02 -15.46 2.41
CA ALA A 141 19.05 -16.87 2.75
C ALA A 141 20.49 -17.39 2.81
N ALA A 142 20.76 -18.34 3.70
CA ALA A 142 22.08 -18.95 3.83
C ALA A 142 22.52 -19.63 2.53
N ALA A 143 23.74 -19.31 2.08
CA ALA A 143 24.39 -19.96 0.95
C ALA A 143 25.24 -21.16 1.41
N PRO A 144 25.52 -22.12 0.53
CA PRO A 144 26.43 -23.22 0.83
C PRO A 144 27.81 -22.72 1.30
N PRO A 145 28.45 -23.38 2.29
CA PRO A 145 29.77 -22.97 2.77
C PRO A 145 30.80 -22.90 1.64
N ARG A 146 31.60 -21.83 1.60
CA ARG A 146 32.61 -21.61 0.55
C ARG A 146 34.04 -21.96 0.99
N GLY A 147 34.19 -22.50 2.20
CA GLY A 147 35.49 -22.86 2.79
C GLY A 147 36.13 -21.72 3.58
N ASP A 148 35.47 -20.57 3.68
CA ASP A 148 35.74 -19.52 4.67
C ASP A 148 35.02 -19.82 5.99
N GLU A 149 35.50 -19.21 7.08
CA GLU A 149 34.86 -19.31 8.40
C GLU A 149 33.60 -18.43 8.51
N ALA A 150 33.29 -17.65 7.47
CA ALA A 150 32.14 -16.76 7.43
C ALA A 150 30.86 -17.49 6.99
N VAL A 151 29.72 -17.06 7.51
CA VAL A 151 28.41 -17.51 7.03
C VAL A 151 27.91 -16.51 6.00
N HIS A 152 27.73 -17.00 4.77
CA HIS A 152 27.25 -16.18 3.66
C HIS A 152 25.73 -16.21 3.59
N LEU A 153 25.11 -15.04 3.56
CA LEU A 153 23.70 -14.87 3.27
C LEU A 153 23.53 -14.14 1.93
N THR A 154 22.81 -14.75 1.01
CA THR A 154 22.61 -14.20 -0.34
C THR A 154 21.17 -13.76 -0.56
N GLY A 155 21.00 -12.67 -1.32
CA GLY A 155 19.70 -12.13 -1.69
C GLY A 155 19.74 -11.48 -3.07
N SER A 156 18.57 -11.24 -3.67
CA SER A 156 18.49 -10.50 -4.93
C SER A 156 17.25 -9.63 -5.03
N GLY A 157 17.33 -8.57 -5.83
CA GLY A 157 16.24 -7.62 -6.03
C GLY A 157 16.47 -6.69 -7.22
N VAL A 158 15.52 -5.81 -7.51
CA VAL A 158 15.61 -4.82 -8.59
C VAL A 158 15.43 -3.43 -7.99
N ALA A 159 16.35 -2.52 -8.28
CA ALA A 159 16.23 -1.12 -7.86
C ALA A 159 15.28 -0.33 -8.78
N PRO A 160 14.61 0.72 -8.29
CA PRO A 160 13.85 1.63 -9.15
C PRO A 160 14.73 2.29 -10.24
N PRO A 161 14.17 2.63 -11.41
CA PRO A 161 14.91 3.34 -12.44
C PRO A 161 15.26 4.76 -12.00
N VAL A 162 16.42 5.26 -12.44
CA VAL A 162 16.87 6.63 -12.17
C VAL A 162 16.79 7.44 -13.46
N VAL A 163 15.99 8.50 -13.48
CA VAL A 163 15.94 9.46 -14.59
C VAL A 163 16.98 10.57 -14.35
N PRO A 164 18.03 10.72 -15.19
CA PRO A 164 19.01 11.78 -15.05
C PRO A 164 18.44 13.14 -15.45
N ARG A 165 18.77 14.19 -14.70
CA ARG A 165 18.30 15.57 -14.98
C ARG A 165 19.30 16.41 -15.75
N SER A 166 20.58 16.05 -15.66
CA SER A 166 21.67 16.78 -16.29
C SER A 166 22.62 15.81 -17.01
N PRO A 167 23.28 16.26 -18.08
CA PRO A 167 24.33 15.47 -18.71
C PRO A 167 25.56 15.39 -17.79
N GLY A 168 26.29 14.27 -17.83
CA GLY A 168 27.51 14.02 -17.06
C GLY A 168 27.53 12.64 -16.43
N GLY A 169 28.27 12.47 -15.32
CA GLY A 169 28.36 11.18 -14.63
C GLY A 169 27.22 10.98 -13.65
N LEU A 170 26.46 9.89 -13.80
CA LEU A 170 25.51 9.41 -12.80
C LEU A 170 26.15 8.26 -12.04
N SER A 171 26.33 8.37 -10.73
CA SER A 171 26.95 7.31 -9.92
C SER A 171 26.08 6.86 -8.77
N TRP A 172 26.15 5.58 -8.43
CA TRP A 172 25.54 5.02 -7.23
C TRP A 172 26.62 4.77 -6.19
N SER A 173 26.35 5.08 -4.93
CA SER A 173 27.27 4.85 -3.83
C SER A 173 26.53 4.37 -2.58
N ALA A 174 27.16 3.50 -1.80
CA ALA A 174 26.59 2.92 -0.60
C ALA A 174 27.57 3.06 0.58
N GLY A 175 27.04 3.38 1.77
CA GLY A 175 27.86 3.53 2.98
C GLY A 175 27.11 3.20 4.28
N GLU A 176 25.81 2.92 4.22
CA GLU A 176 25.01 2.52 5.37
C GLU A 176 24.11 1.34 4.99
N MET A 177 23.98 0.39 5.91
CA MET A 177 23.10 -0.77 5.79
C MET A 177 22.39 -1.02 7.13
N ALA A 178 21.12 -1.41 7.08
CA ALA A 178 20.44 -2.03 8.23
C ALA A 178 20.31 -3.53 7.95
N LEU A 179 20.70 -4.36 8.90
CA LEU A 179 20.70 -5.81 8.76
C LEU A 179 19.88 -6.43 9.89
N SER A 180 18.90 -7.24 9.51
CA SER A 180 18.03 -7.98 10.42
C SER A 180 18.26 -9.47 10.23
N LEU A 181 18.56 -10.20 11.31
CA LEU A 181 18.84 -11.64 11.27
C LEU A 181 17.83 -12.42 12.11
N ALA A 182 17.39 -13.56 11.59
CA ALA A 182 16.49 -14.47 12.26
C ALA A 182 16.83 -15.95 11.96
N PRO A 183 16.63 -16.87 12.92
CA PRO A 183 16.69 -18.31 12.64
C PRO A 183 15.64 -18.69 11.59
N GLU A 184 16.03 -19.46 10.59
CA GLU A 184 15.12 -19.95 9.55
C GLU A 184 14.25 -21.10 10.12
N GLY A 185 12.95 -21.09 9.82
CA GLY A 185 12.00 -22.10 10.29
C GLY A 185 11.13 -21.71 11.48
N THR A 186 11.33 -20.53 12.08
CA THR A 186 10.28 -19.91 12.89
C THR A 186 9.23 -19.37 11.93
N THR A 187 8.14 -20.11 11.72
CA THR A 187 6.91 -19.53 11.16
C THR A 187 6.62 -18.25 11.94
N ALA A 188 6.24 -17.17 11.25
CA ALA A 188 6.08 -15.79 11.74
C ALA A 188 5.07 -15.62 12.90
N GLY A 189 5.30 -16.33 14.01
CA GLY A 189 4.73 -16.11 15.32
C GLY A 189 5.51 -14.98 15.99
N LYS A 190 4.76 -14.04 16.54
CA LYS A 190 5.14 -12.66 16.88
C LYS A 190 6.30 -12.43 17.87
N ASP A 191 7.05 -13.45 18.29
CA ASP A 191 7.96 -13.34 19.44
C ASP A 191 9.39 -13.90 19.22
N ALA A 192 9.78 -14.28 17.99
CA ALA A 192 11.18 -14.61 17.73
C ALA A 192 12.04 -13.34 17.83
N ALA A 193 13.03 -13.34 18.72
CA ALA A 193 13.90 -12.19 18.94
C ALA A 193 14.78 -11.94 17.70
N GLU A 194 14.34 -11.03 16.83
CA GLU A 194 15.08 -10.56 15.66
C GLU A 194 16.31 -9.76 16.12
N LEU A 195 17.49 -10.12 15.60
CA LEU A 195 18.72 -9.36 15.84
C LEU A 195 18.83 -8.27 14.78
N ALA A 196 18.48 -7.04 15.17
CA ALA A 196 18.62 -5.86 14.32
C ALA A 196 19.98 -5.17 14.55
N LEU A 197 20.70 -4.93 13.45
CA LEU A 197 22.03 -4.34 13.41
C LEU A 197 22.02 -3.08 12.53
N ARG A 198 22.78 -2.07 12.97
CA ARG A 198 23.06 -0.86 12.18
C ARG A 198 24.49 -0.88 11.73
N CYS A 199 24.70 -0.85 10.41
CA CYS A 199 25.98 -1.05 9.77
C CYS A 199 26.40 0.23 9.06
N VAL A 200 27.63 0.69 9.34
CA VAL A 200 28.24 1.87 8.70
C VAL A 200 29.60 1.47 8.14
N ALA A 201 29.85 1.82 6.88
CA ALA A 201 31.15 1.61 6.24
C ALA A 201 32.11 2.74 6.64
N GLU A 202 33.42 2.50 6.64
CA GLU A 202 34.42 3.55 6.92
C GLU A 202 34.30 4.71 5.93
N LYS A 203 34.03 4.37 4.66
CA LYS A 203 33.85 5.30 3.55
C LYS A 203 32.70 4.83 2.69
N GLU A 204 32.03 5.78 2.08
CA GLU A 204 31.02 5.48 1.08
C GLU A 204 31.70 4.95 -0.19
N THR A 205 31.26 3.78 -0.64
CA THR A 205 31.86 3.08 -1.79
C THR A 205 31.02 3.30 -3.03
N ALA A 206 31.65 3.74 -4.12
CA ALA A 206 31.00 3.87 -5.42
C ALA A 206 30.74 2.48 -6.00
N LEU A 207 29.47 2.17 -6.27
CA LEU A 207 29.05 0.89 -6.86
C LEU A 207 29.31 0.88 -8.37
N GLY A 208 29.09 2.02 -9.03
CA GLY A 208 29.26 2.17 -10.48
C GLY A 208 28.93 3.58 -10.96
N THR A 209 29.33 3.89 -12.20
CA THR A 209 29.06 5.19 -12.84
C THR A 209 28.61 5.00 -14.29
N VAL A 210 27.63 5.78 -14.71
CA VAL A 210 27.09 5.81 -16.07
C VAL A 210 27.29 7.18 -16.68
N ARG A 211 27.71 7.23 -17.94
CA ARG A 211 27.81 8.50 -18.67
C ARG A 211 26.46 8.88 -19.27
N VAL A 212 25.89 9.96 -18.77
CA VAL A 212 24.66 10.56 -19.27
C VAL A 212 24.98 11.61 -20.31
N ARG A 213 24.45 11.44 -21.52
CA ARG A 213 24.58 12.41 -22.61
C ARG A 213 23.34 13.30 -22.66
N ARG A 214 23.53 14.54 -23.12
CA ARG A 214 22.39 15.37 -23.54
C ARG A 214 21.79 14.68 -24.77
N GLY A 215 20.50 14.40 -24.77
CA GLY A 215 19.84 13.89 -25.98
C GLY A 215 20.12 14.86 -27.12
N GLU A 216 20.65 14.38 -28.24
CA GLU A 216 20.73 15.20 -29.44
C GLU A 216 19.30 15.55 -29.84
N SER A 217 18.93 16.81 -29.66
CA SER A 217 17.78 17.37 -30.36
C SER A 217 18.09 17.20 -31.84
N ALA A 218 17.49 16.18 -32.46
CA ALA A 218 17.73 15.86 -33.85
C ALA A 218 17.51 17.13 -34.69
N SER A 219 18.60 17.66 -35.25
CA SER A 219 18.55 18.78 -36.18
C SER A 219 17.95 18.23 -37.47
N ALA A 220 16.72 18.63 -37.79
CA ALA A 220 15.96 18.12 -38.92
C ALA A 220 16.69 18.34 -40.26
N PRO A 221 16.84 17.30 -41.09
CA PRO A 221 17.10 17.46 -42.52
C PRO A 221 15.96 16.84 -43.34
N GLY A 222 15.34 17.67 -44.18
CA GLY A 222 14.64 17.21 -45.39
C GLY A 222 13.18 16.82 -45.23
N THR A 223 12.30 17.72 -45.67
CA THR A 223 10.91 17.46 -46.04
C THR A 223 10.77 16.25 -46.97
N LEU A 224 10.33 15.12 -46.42
CA LEU A 224 9.63 14.07 -47.15
C LEU A 224 8.28 13.87 -46.46
N SER A 225 7.23 13.85 -47.27
CA SER A 225 5.81 13.87 -46.88
C SER A 225 5.51 12.97 -45.69
N ALA A 226 5.13 13.61 -44.58
CA ALA A 226 4.63 12.93 -43.40
C ALA A 226 3.36 12.14 -43.78
N PRO A 227 3.29 10.81 -43.56
CA PRO A 227 2.00 10.21 -43.30
C PRO A 227 1.46 10.89 -42.03
N ASN A 228 0.21 11.33 -42.10
CA ASN A 228 -0.52 12.11 -41.10
C ASN A 228 0.11 12.07 -39.71
N ARG A 229 0.66 13.25 -39.35
CA ARG A 229 0.60 13.88 -38.03
C ARG A 229 -0.01 12.94 -36.99
N GLN A 230 0.84 12.46 -36.09
CA GLN A 230 0.45 12.02 -34.75
C GLN A 230 -0.75 12.86 -34.34
N ALA A 231 -1.90 12.20 -34.25
CA ALA A 231 -3.01 12.74 -33.50
C ALA A 231 -2.39 13.27 -32.22
N THR A 232 -2.64 14.56 -31.92
CA THR A 232 -2.59 15.07 -30.55
C THR A 232 -2.92 13.91 -29.64
N ALA A 233 -1.97 13.47 -28.81
CA ALA A 233 -2.25 12.46 -27.80
C ALA A 233 -3.57 12.90 -27.18
N ALA A 234 -4.60 12.08 -27.36
CA ALA A 234 -5.92 12.41 -26.86
C ALA A 234 -5.75 12.79 -25.39
N GLN A 235 -6.58 13.67 -24.85
CA GLN A 235 -6.66 13.84 -23.40
C GLN A 235 -7.02 12.48 -22.78
N GLU A 236 -6.03 11.61 -22.58
CA GLU A 236 -6.17 10.23 -22.09
C GLU A 236 -6.48 10.19 -20.59
N ASN A 237 -6.73 11.35 -19.99
CA ASN A 237 -6.89 11.54 -18.55
C ASN A 237 -8.33 11.87 -18.13
N LEU A 238 -9.32 11.79 -19.03
CA LEU A 238 -10.73 11.99 -18.65
C LEU A 238 -11.34 10.66 -18.25
N CYS A 239 -11.88 10.61 -17.04
CA CYS A 239 -12.61 9.45 -16.54
C CYS A 239 -13.80 9.12 -17.44
N GLU A 240 -13.88 7.85 -17.88
CA GLU A 240 -15.01 7.38 -18.68
C GLU A 240 -16.29 7.36 -17.83
N GLU A 241 -17.31 8.11 -18.25
CA GLU A 241 -18.61 8.07 -17.59
C GLU A 241 -19.36 6.79 -17.99
N LEU A 242 -19.54 5.87 -17.03
CA LEU A 242 -20.40 4.71 -17.26
C LEU A 242 -21.87 5.13 -17.45
N PRO A 243 -22.62 4.52 -18.38
CA PRO A 243 -24.04 4.82 -18.58
C PRO A 243 -24.86 4.67 -17.29
N PRO A 244 -25.95 5.46 -17.11
CA PRO A 244 -26.87 5.27 -15.99
C PRO A 244 -27.46 3.85 -15.93
N ALA A 245 -27.81 3.40 -14.72
CA ALA A 245 -28.39 2.06 -14.58
C ALA A 245 -29.68 1.91 -15.41
N ARG A 246 -29.85 0.74 -16.05
CA ARG A 246 -30.99 0.37 -16.91
C ARG A 246 -31.06 1.08 -18.26
N THR A 247 -30.05 1.85 -18.67
CA THR A 247 -30.00 2.45 -20.02
C THR A 247 -29.30 1.57 -21.05
N ASP A 248 -28.26 0.84 -20.63
CA ASP A 248 -27.55 -0.14 -21.45
C ASP A 248 -27.40 -1.44 -20.62
N PRO A 249 -27.94 -2.59 -21.07
CA PRO A 249 -27.87 -3.84 -20.31
C PRO A 249 -26.43 -4.32 -20.07
N ARG A 250 -25.47 -3.88 -20.88
CA ARG A 250 -24.05 -4.24 -20.70
C ARG A 250 -23.42 -3.60 -19.46
N TYR A 251 -24.04 -2.54 -18.93
CA TYR A 251 -23.58 -1.79 -17.76
C TYR A 251 -24.58 -1.91 -16.62
N ALA A 252 -24.55 -3.05 -15.94
CA ALA A 252 -25.51 -3.39 -14.89
C ALA A 252 -24.84 -4.18 -13.75
N ILE A 253 -25.55 -4.34 -12.64
CA ILE A 253 -25.17 -5.31 -11.61
C ILE A 253 -25.50 -6.71 -12.15
N ASN A 254 -24.54 -7.63 -12.08
CA ASN A 254 -24.71 -9.03 -12.44
C ASN A 254 -25.32 -9.78 -11.27
N TYR A 255 -26.66 -9.89 -11.23
CA TYR A 255 -27.36 -10.70 -10.24
C TYR A 255 -27.46 -12.17 -10.65
N ASP A 256 -27.40 -12.47 -11.95
CA ASP A 256 -27.60 -13.82 -12.47
C ASP A 256 -26.33 -14.69 -12.38
N ASP A 257 -25.17 -14.07 -12.18
CA ASP A 257 -23.90 -14.77 -11.98
C ASP A 257 -23.64 -15.02 -10.49
N PRO A 258 -23.59 -16.28 -10.03
CA PRO A 258 -23.49 -16.60 -8.60
C PRO A 258 -22.17 -16.14 -7.98
N GLU A 259 -21.07 -16.20 -8.74
CA GLU A 259 -19.74 -15.82 -8.25
C GLU A 259 -19.63 -14.31 -8.00
N LEU A 260 -20.17 -13.50 -8.92
CA LEU A 260 -20.25 -12.05 -8.77
C LEU A 260 -21.32 -11.64 -7.74
N ALA A 261 -22.43 -12.37 -7.62
CA ALA A 261 -23.51 -12.06 -6.69
C ALA A 261 -23.17 -12.39 -5.23
N GLU A 262 -22.22 -13.31 -4.98
CA GLU A 262 -21.79 -13.74 -3.64
C GLU A 262 -21.46 -12.55 -2.71
N ILE A 263 -20.91 -11.45 -3.26
CA ILE A 263 -20.56 -10.28 -2.44
C ILE A 263 -21.77 -9.69 -1.70
N TYR A 264 -23.00 -9.90 -2.19
CA TYR A 264 -24.25 -9.41 -1.61
C TYR A 264 -24.87 -10.38 -0.58
N GLU A 265 -24.43 -11.63 -0.56
CA GLU A 265 -25.02 -12.69 0.27
C GLU A 265 -24.36 -12.78 1.65
N SER A 266 -23.08 -12.42 1.75
CA SER A 266 -22.30 -12.58 2.98
C SER A 266 -21.53 -11.31 3.35
N PRO A 267 -21.81 -10.67 4.51
CA PRO A 267 -23.00 -10.88 5.32
C PRO A 267 -24.25 -10.41 4.55
N SER A 268 -25.40 -11.03 4.78
CA SER A 268 -26.67 -10.53 4.26
C SER A 268 -26.99 -9.17 4.90
N PRO A 269 -27.71 -8.28 4.19
CA PRO A 269 -28.26 -7.09 4.84
C PRO A 269 -29.10 -7.48 6.07
N PRO A 270 -29.07 -6.68 7.16
CA PRO A 270 -29.91 -6.92 8.32
C PRO A 270 -31.40 -6.73 7.98
N ASP A 271 -32.28 -7.31 8.80
CA ASP A 271 -33.72 -7.08 8.69
C ASP A 271 -34.09 -5.60 8.86
N GLY A 272 -35.20 -5.18 8.24
CA GLY A 272 -35.70 -3.80 8.35
C GLY A 272 -34.95 -2.78 7.49
N VAL A 273 -34.13 -3.22 6.54
CA VAL A 273 -33.59 -2.36 5.48
C VAL A 273 -34.63 -2.14 4.37
N GLN A 274 -34.68 -0.92 3.86
CA GLN A 274 -35.41 -0.55 2.65
C GLN A 274 -34.45 -0.54 1.46
N VAL A 275 -34.96 -0.96 0.30
CA VAL A 275 -34.21 -0.96 -0.96
C VAL A 275 -34.66 0.22 -1.80
N LEU A 276 -33.77 1.16 -2.03
CA LEU A 276 -33.97 2.30 -2.92
C LEU A 276 -33.21 2.04 -4.23
N ARG A 277 -33.89 2.20 -5.37
CA ARG A 277 -33.26 2.03 -6.69
C ARG A 277 -33.20 3.35 -7.42
N GLY A 278 -32.04 3.63 -8.00
CA GLY A 278 -31.76 4.87 -8.72
C GLY A 278 -30.96 4.63 -9.99
N ASN A 279 -30.66 5.72 -10.69
CA ASN A 279 -29.84 5.68 -11.89
C ASN A 279 -28.33 5.58 -11.58
N GLY A 280 -27.96 5.73 -10.31
CA GLY A 280 -26.58 5.76 -9.83
C GLY A 280 -25.82 7.04 -10.21
N THR A 281 -24.76 7.28 -9.46
CA THR A 281 -23.79 8.36 -9.67
C THR A 281 -22.51 7.77 -10.24
N ALA A 282 -21.99 8.40 -11.30
CA ALA A 282 -20.71 8.01 -11.89
C ALA A 282 -19.55 8.57 -11.07
N TYR A 283 -18.61 7.68 -10.75
CA TYR A 283 -17.37 7.98 -10.04
C TYR A 283 -16.18 7.48 -10.84
N CYS A 284 -15.02 8.02 -10.50
CA CYS A 284 -13.75 7.58 -11.01
C CYS A 284 -12.72 7.53 -9.88
N ALA A 285 -11.95 6.44 -9.82
CA ALA A 285 -10.94 6.26 -8.80
C ALA A 285 -9.66 5.70 -9.42
N LYS A 286 -8.53 6.37 -9.19
CA LYS A 286 -7.21 5.82 -9.53
C LYS A 286 -6.66 5.06 -8.33
N ALA A 287 -6.02 3.94 -8.60
CA ALA A 287 -5.33 3.19 -7.57
C ALA A 287 -3.94 2.78 -8.04
N THR A 288 -3.01 2.69 -7.10
CA THR A 288 -1.65 2.18 -7.34
C THR A 288 -1.26 1.23 -6.25
N GLY A 289 -0.48 0.21 -6.58
CA GLY A 289 -0.13 -0.82 -5.63
C GLY A 289 0.83 -1.83 -6.20
N PHE A 290 0.78 -3.04 -5.66
CA PHE A 290 1.56 -4.16 -6.13
C PHE A 290 0.71 -5.42 -6.22
N VAL A 291 1.09 -6.30 -7.13
CA VAL A 291 0.63 -7.68 -7.21
C VAL A 291 1.85 -8.57 -7.01
N ASN A 292 1.80 -9.50 -6.07
CA ASN A 292 2.87 -10.49 -5.99
C ASN A 292 2.69 -11.58 -7.05
N ILE A 293 3.79 -12.20 -7.43
CA ILE A 293 3.80 -13.42 -8.23
C ILE A 293 4.39 -14.49 -7.32
N LYS A 294 3.52 -15.22 -6.61
CA LYS A 294 3.91 -16.17 -5.57
C LYS A 294 4.95 -17.17 -6.06
N LYS A 295 4.80 -17.63 -7.30
CA LYS A 295 5.67 -18.63 -7.92
C LYS A 295 7.12 -18.16 -8.10
N THR A 296 7.33 -16.87 -8.32
CA THR A 296 8.67 -16.28 -8.49
C THR A 296 9.15 -15.51 -7.27
N GLY A 297 8.29 -15.28 -6.28
CA GLY A 297 8.59 -14.46 -5.11
C GLY A 297 8.71 -12.96 -5.44
N ASN A 298 8.31 -12.53 -6.63
CA ASN A 298 8.43 -11.14 -7.08
C ASN A 298 7.17 -10.32 -6.75
N ALA A 299 7.32 -9.00 -6.70
CA ALA A 299 6.23 -8.04 -6.65
C ALA A 299 6.26 -7.13 -7.88
N VAL A 300 5.10 -6.95 -8.51
CA VAL A 300 4.92 -6.15 -9.72
C VAL A 300 4.11 -4.92 -9.38
N PRO A 301 4.60 -3.70 -9.65
CA PRO A 301 3.79 -2.51 -9.47
C PRO A 301 2.60 -2.53 -10.42
N VAL A 302 1.45 -2.10 -9.93
CA VAL A 302 0.22 -1.94 -10.71
C VAL A 302 -0.32 -0.54 -10.51
N ALA A 303 -0.82 0.03 -11.61
CA ALA A 303 -1.62 1.23 -11.59
C ALA A 303 -2.90 0.94 -12.36
N LEU A 304 -4.02 1.42 -11.85
CA LEU A 304 -5.32 1.19 -12.45
C LEU A 304 -6.24 2.39 -12.27
N GLU A 305 -7.22 2.46 -13.15
CA GLU A 305 -8.32 3.39 -13.12
C GLU A 305 -9.61 2.60 -13.10
N ASN A 306 -10.51 2.95 -12.18
CA ASN A 306 -11.84 2.38 -12.11
C ASN A 306 -12.84 3.44 -12.51
N SER A 307 -13.64 3.15 -13.53
CA SER A 307 -14.88 3.85 -13.79
C SER A 307 -15.98 3.11 -13.05
N LEU A 308 -16.71 3.81 -12.17
CA LEU A 308 -17.70 3.19 -11.31
C LEU A 308 -19.04 3.88 -11.47
N ARG A 309 -20.14 3.14 -11.31
CA ARG A 309 -21.46 3.70 -11.09
C ARG A 309 -22.04 3.10 -9.82
N VAL A 310 -22.19 3.94 -8.79
CA VAL A 310 -22.61 3.53 -7.45
C VAL A 310 -23.95 4.18 -7.12
N LEU A 311 -24.65 3.73 -6.09
CA LEU A 311 -25.98 4.21 -5.72
C LEU A 311 -27.05 3.83 -6.77
N THR A 312 -26.83 2.74 -7.49
CA THR A 312 -27.83 2.16 -8.41
C THR A 312 -28.90 1.42 -7.61
N GLU A 313 -28.48 0.77 -6.53
CA GLU A 313 -29.33 0.21 -5.48
C GLU A 313 -28.72 0.58 -4.11
N ILE A 314 -29.56 0.99 -3.16
CA ILE A 314 -29.15 1.34 -1.80
C ILE A 314 -30.00 0.52 -0.84
N HIS A 315 -29.36 -0.29 0.00
CA HIS A 315 -30.00 -0.94 1.14
C HIS A 315 -29.72 -0.08 2.36
N SER A 316 -30.74 0.63 2.84
CA SER A 316 -30.60 1.53 3.97
C SER A 316 -31.54 1.10 5.08
N GLY A 317 -31.09 1.15 6.32
CA GLY A 317 -32.05 1.14 7.43
C GLY A 317 -32.95 2.37 7.38
N ASN A 318 -34.14 2.23 7.95
CA ASN A 318 -34.99 3.37 8.24
C ASN A 318 -34.37 4.19 9.38
N ILE A 319 -34.18 5.49 9.20
CA ILE A 319 -33.61 6.38 10.23
C ILE A 319 -34.40 6.39 11.54
N PHE A 320 -35.70 6.06 11.52
CA PHE A 320 -36.59 6.10 12.69
C PHE A 320 -36.56 4.79 13.51
N SER A 321 -36.44 3.64 12.84
CA SER A 321 -36.67 2.33 13.49
C SER A 321 -35.86 1.18 12.89
N GLY A 322 -35.07 1.44 11.85
CA GLY A 322 -34.26 0.44 11.18
C GLY A 322 -32.86 0.33 11.77
N PRO A 323 -32.05 -0.61 11.27
CA PRO A 323 -30.65 -0.73 11.66
C PRO A 323 -29.83 0.50 11.19
N ASN A 324 -28.73 0.82 11.88
CA ASN A 324 -27.78 1.82 11.40
C ASN A 324 -26.90 1.22 10.28
N TYR A 325 -27.53 1.03 9.13
CA TYR A 325 -27.00 0.30 8.00
C TYR A 325 -27.18 1.08 6.72
N TYR A 326 -26.12 1.21 5.95
CA TYR A 326 -26.14 1.84 4.63
C TYR A 326 -25.24 1.06 3.69
N GLU A 327 -25.83 0.48 2.66
CA GLU A 327 -25.13 -0.33 1.67
C GLU A 327 -25.45 0.16 0.26
N PRO A 328 -24.60 1.03 -0.31
CA PRO A 328 -24.71 1.37 -1.71
C PRO A 328 -24.08 0.28 -2.57
N ARG A 329 -24.82 -0.13 -3.60
CA ARG A 329 -24.42 -1.09 -4.62
C ARG A 329 -24.18 -0.39 -5.94
N GLY A 330 -23.40 -1.03 -6.78
CA GLY A 330 -23.01 -0.48 -8.06
C GLY A 330 -22.32 -1.49 -8.95
N TYR A 331 -21.85 -0.98 -10.07
CA TYR A 331 -21.05 -1.72 -11.02
C TYR A 331 -19.85 -0.90 -11.46
N PHE A 332 -18.80 -1.57 -11.94
CA PHE A 332 -17.57 -0.90 -12.33
C PHE A 332 -16.90 -1.56 -13.53
N ILE A 333 -16.04 -0.79 -14.19
CA ILE A 333 -15.07 -1.26 -15.16
C ILE A 333 -13.68 -0.85 -14.70
N ASN A 334 -12.78 -1.82 -14.65
CA ASN A 334 -11.39 -1.60 -14.36
C ASN A 334 -10.56 -1.50 -15.64
N LYS A 335 -9.64 -0.53 -15.67
CA LYS A 335 -8.61 -0.39 -16.69
C LYS A 335 -7.26 -0.33 -16.01
N THR A 336 -6.38 -1.29 -16.27
CA THR A 336 -4.99 -1.23 -15.80
C THR A 336 -4.11 -0.47 -16.76
N TYR A 337 -3.21 0.35 -16.22
CA TYR A 337 -2.13 0.96 -16.99
C TYR A 337 -1.05 -0.08 -17.29
N ARG A 338 -0.56 -0.07 -18.53
CA ARG A 338 0.52 -0.93 -18.99
C ARG A 338 1.80 -0.62 -18.23
N THR A 339 2.07 -1.42 -17.20
CA THR A 339 3.23 -1.24 -16.35
C THR A 339 4.26 -2.31 -16.69
N PRO A 340 5.43 -1.95 -17.23
CA PRO A 340 6.49 -2.90 -17.47
C PRO A 340 7.02 -3.46 -16.15
N ALA A 341 7.17 -4.77 -16.08
CA ALA A 341 7.70 -5.44 -14.89
C ALA A 341 8.60 -6.62 -15.25
N THR A 342 9.48 -6.97 -14.32
CA THR A 342 10.31 -8.17 -14.42
C THR A 342 9.53 -9.35 -13.88
N VAL A 343 9.13 -10.26 -14.76
CA VAL A 343 8.30 -11.42 -14.42
C VAL A 343 9.04 -12.75 -14.47
N LEU A 344 10.07 -12.92 -15.33
CA LEU A 344 10.88 -14.15 -15.34
C LEU A 344 12.23 -13.93 -14.66
N GLY A 345 12.37 -14.53 -13.48
CA GLY A 345 13.57 -14.53 -12.65
C GLY A 345 14.33 -15.86 -12.69
N PHE A 346 14.46 -16.52 -13.84
CA PHE A 346 15.27 -17.75 -13.93
C PHE A 346 16.79 -17.51 -13.73
N GLY A 347 17.21 -16.35 -13.21
CA GLY A 347 18.59 -16.07 -12.77
C GLY A 347 19.64 -15.93 -13.87
N PHE A 348 19.34 -16.35 -15.11
CA PHE A 348 20.31 -16.37 -16.21
C PHE A 348 20.15 -15.22 -17.21
N MET A 349 18.97 -14.60 -17.33
CA MET A 349 18.70 -13.52 -18.29
C MET A 349 17.59 -12.58 -17.78
N PRO A 350 17.79 -11.24 -17.71
CA PRO A 350 16.71 -10.31 -17.40
C PRO A 350 15.63 -10.39 -18.47
N THR A 351 14.39 -10.61 -18.01
CA THR A 351 13.21 -10.53 -18.86
C THR A 351 12.30 -9.42 -18.36
N ARG A 352 11.79 -8.63 -19.30
CA ARG A 352 10.81 -7.59 -19.02
C ARG A 352 9.56 -7.96 -19.77
N ALA A 353 8.40 -7.90 -19.12
CA ALA A 353 7.13 -8.04 -19.80
C ALA A 353 6.19 -6.91 -19.38
N VAL A 354 5.33 -6.51 -20.31
CA VAL A 354 4.21 -5.61 -20.08
C VAL A 354 2.97 -6.46 -20.08
N ALA A 355 2.27 -6.50 -18.96
CA ALA A 355 0.97 -7.13 -18.84
C ALA A 355 -0.12 -6.08 -18.60
N GLU A 356 -1.31 -6.35 -19.10
CA GLU A 356 -2.52 -5.60 -18.77
C GLU A 356 -3.61 -6.58 -18.33
N THR A 357 -4.38 -6.19 -17.33
CA THR A 357 -5.59 -6.90 -16.93
C THR A 357 -6.74 -6.31 -17.72
N VAL A 358 -7.47 -7.18 -18.42
CA VAL A 358 -8.65 -6.80 -19.19
C VAL A 358 -9.86 -7.37 -18.46
N GLN A 359 -10.75 -6.49 -18.02
CA GLN A 359 -12.06 -6.89 -17.52
C GLN A 359 -12.90 -7.43 -18.67
N ILE A 360 -13.62 -8.51 -18.42
CA ILE A 360 -14.46 -9.21 -19.39
C ILE A 360 -15.82 -9.53 -18.76
N GLY A 361 -16.81 -9.81 -19.61
CA GLY A 361 -18.08 -10.38 -19.17
C GLY A 361 -17.90 -11.76 -18.53
N THR A 362 -18.97 -12.23 -17.89
CA THR A 362 -19.02 -13.54 -17.24
C THR A 362 -18.72 -14.66 -18.26
N PRO A 363 -18.07 -15.76 -17.87
CA PRO A 363 -17.80 -16.85 -18.80
C PRO A 363 -19.08 -17.38 -19.47
N GLY A 364 -19.15 -17.29 -20.79
CA GLY A 364 -20.34 -17.67 -21.56
C GLY A 364 -21.33 -16.53 -21.83
N SER A 365 -21.06 -15.31 -21.36
CA SER A 365 -21.84 -14.12 -21.62
C SER A 365 -21.93 -13.82 -23.13
N GLY A 366 -23.14 -13.53 -23.62
CA GLY A 366 -23.38 -13.00 -24.95
C GLY A 366 -22.98 -11.53 -25.09
N GLU A 367 -23.13 -10.99 -26.29
CA GLU A 367 -22.74 -9.61 -26.64
C GLU A 367 -23.50 -8.53 -25.83
N ASN A 368 -24.71 -8.85 -25.37
CA ASN A 368 -25.59 -7.93 -24.65
C ASN A 368 -25.60 -8.13 -23.13
N ASP A 369 -24.88 -9.14 -22.63
CA ASP A 369 -24.80 -9.43 -21.20
C ASP A 369 -23.87 -8.42 -20.50
N PRO A 370 -24.00 -8.24 -19.18
CA PRO A 370 -23.18 -7.24 -18.49
C PRO A 370 -21.69 -7.61 -18.52
N ILE A 371 -20.87 -6.63 -18.89
CA ILE A 371 -19.39 -6.74 -18.92
C ILE A 371 -18.75 -6.18 -17.64
N THR A 372 -19.58 -5.68 -16.74
CA THR A 372 -19.20 -4.96 -15.54
C THR A 372 -18.90 -5.90 -14.37
N GLY A 373 -18.08 -5.43 -13.42
CA GLY A 373 -17.95 -6.06 -12.11
C GLY A 373 -19.05 -5.60 -11.16
N ASN A 374 -19.27 -6.37 -10.09
CA ASN A 374 -20.18 -6.01 -9.00
C ASN A 374 -19.43 -5.28 -7.89
N LEU A 375 -20.02 -4.20 -7.40
CA LEU A 375 -19.49 -3.40 -6.29
C LEU A 375 -20.52 -3.35 -5.16
N ARG A 376 -20.06 -3.63 -3.95
CA ARG A 376 -20.80 -3.47 -2.71
C ARG A 376 -19.99 -2.64 -1.74
N VAL A 377 -20.60 -1.63 -1.14
CA VAL A 377 -20.04 -0.95 0.02
C VAL A 377 -21.00 -1.16 1.18
N MET A 378 -20.49 -1.51 2.35
CA MET A 378 -21.26 -1.58 3.59
C MET A 378 -20.68 -0.59 4.57
N GLN A 379 -21.51 0.28 5.11
CA GLN A 379 -21.12 1.27 6.12
C GLN A 379 -22.28 1.57 7.08
N MET A 380 -21.99 2.34 8.10
CA MET A 380 -23.01 2.91 8.97
C MET A 380 -23.74 4.03 8.23
N LEU A 381 -25.05 4.13 8.43
CA LEU A 381 -25.87 5.22 7.91
C LEU A 381 -25.54 6.55 8.59
N ASP A 382 -25.32 6.50 9.91
CA ASP A 382 -25.02 7.64 10.75
C ASP A 382 -23.99 7.25 11.82
N LEU A 383 -22.87 7.96 11.86
CA LEU A 383 -21.77 7.67 12.78
C LEU A 383 -22.13 7.99 14.24
N ASP A 384 -23.08 8.91 14.45
CA ASP A 384 -23.52 9.37 15.76
C ASP A 384 -24.78 8.63 16.24
N SER A 385 -25.36 7.77 15.41
CA SER A 385 -26.55 7.01 15.78
C SER A 385 -26.24 5.92 16.81
N SER A 386 -27.08 5.74 17.82
CA SER A 386 -26.99 4.62 18.79
C SER A 386 -27.58 3.31 18.28
N LEU A 387 -28.26 3.32 17.13
CA LEU A 387 -28.88 2.12 16.55
C LEU A 387 -27.83 1.05 16.22
N PRO A 388 -28.18 -0.25 16.33
CA PRO A 388 -27.30 -1.35 15.97
C PRO A 388 -26.78 -1.18 14.54
N GLY A 389 -25.47 -1.04 14.39
CA GLY A 389 -24.84 -0.71 13.12
C GLY A 389 -24.41 -1.91 12.30
N ALA A 390 -23.91 -1.63 11.09
CA ALA A 390 -23.13 -2.59 10.33
C ALA A 390 -21.96 -3.10 11.21
N PRO A 391 -21.83 -4.43 11.42
CA PRO A 391 -20.79 -4.97 12.30
C PRO A 391 -19.38 -4.69 11.77
N ARG A 392 -19.27 -4.48 10.45
CA ARG A 392 -18.06 -4.13 9.73
C ARG A 392 -18.40 -3.15 8.62
N GLN A 393 -17.50 -2.21 8.38
CA GLN A 393 -17.58 -1.36 7.21
C GLN A 393 -16.50 -1.77 6.23
N GLU A 394 -16.92 -2.05 5.01
CA GLU A 394 -16.05 -2.60 3.98
C GLU A 394 -16.58 -2.32 2.58
N LEU A 395 -15.66 -2.27 1.64
CA LEU A 395 -15.91 -2.29 0.21
C LEU A 395 -15.58 -3.69 -0.30
N ARG A 396 -16.42 -4.24 -1.17
CA ARG A 396 -16.18 -5.48 -1.90
C ARG A 396 -16.40 -5.26 -3.38
N ALA A 397 -15.49 -5.78 -4.18
CA ALA A 397 -15.58 -5.72 -5.63
C ALA A 397 -15.26 -7.11 -6.20
N LYS A 398 -16.08 -7.58 -7.13
CA LYS A 398 -15.79 -8.78 -7.92
C LYS A 398 -15.95 -8.52 -9.40
N ALA A 399 -15.07 -9.07 -10.21
CA ALA A 399 -15.14 -8.99 -11.67
C ALA A 399 -14.46 -10.19 -12.30
N TYR A 400 -14.87 -10.56 -13.51
CA TYR A 400 -14.09 -11.47 -14.34
C TYR A 400 -13.03 -10.70 -15.10
N VAL A 401 -11.82 -11.22 -15.07
CA VAL A 401 -10.67 -10.61 -15.73
C VAL A 401 -9.85 -11.65 -16.49
N ARG A 402 -9.02 -11.18 -17.40
CA ARG A 402 -7.91 -11.96 -17.96
C ARG A 402 -6.64 -11.12 -17.99
N VAL A 403 -5.51 -11.79 -17.89
CA VAL A 403 -4.21 -11.14 -18.06
C VAL A 403 -3.81 -11.30 -19.52
N LYS A 404 -3.56 -10.18 -20.19
CA LYS A 404 -2.97 -10.13 -21.53
C LYS A 404 -1.52 -9.72 -21.42
N ALA A 405 -0.63 -10.54 -21.95
CA ALA A 405 0.78 -10.18 -22.08
C ALA A 405 0.98 -9.53 -23.45
N GLY A 406 1.57 -8.33 -23.46
CA GLY A 406 1.78 -7.55 -24.68
C GLY A 406 3.22 -7.61 -25.14
N GLN A 407 4.05 -6.70 -24.62
CA GLN A 407 5.45 -6.59 -24.99
C GLN A 407 6.30 -7.44 -24.04
N ALA A 408 7.24 -8.21 -24.58
CA ALA A 408 8.28 -8.84 -23.79
C ALA A 408 9.66 -8.50 -24.37
N GLU A 409 10.68 -8.53 -23.51
CA GLU A 409 12.08 -8.40 -23.89
C GLU A 409 12.88 -9.44 -23.13
N VAL A 410 13.84 -10.07 -23.81
CA VAL A 410 14.83 -10.97 -23.21
C VAL A 410 16.20 -10.38 -23.50
N ASN A 411 16.93 -9.99 -22.45
CA ASN A 411 18.21 -9.25 -22.58
C ASN A 411 18.09 -7.99 -23.45
N GLY A 412 16.96 -7.28 -23.35
CA GLY A 412 16.68 -6.08 -24.16
C GLY A 412 16.36 -6.36 -25.63
N VAL A 413 16.29 -7.62 -26.06
CA VAL A 413 15.80 -8.00 -27.38
C VAL A 413 14.29 -8.20 -27.31
N PRO A 414 13.49 -7.43 -28.07
CA PRO A 414 12.04 -7.61 -28.10
C PRO A 414 11.66 -9.03 -28.51
N LEU A 415 10.74 -9.61 -27.74
CA LEU A 415 10.12 -10.90 -27.98
C LEU A 415 8.65 -10.68 -28.32
N ASP A 416 8.26 -11.07 -29.54
CA ASP A 416 6.89 -10.95 -30.00
C ASP A 416 6.03 -12.09 -29.42
N LEU A 417 5.13 -11.72 -28.51
CA LEU A 417 4.18 -12.64 -27.89
C LEU A 417 2.92 -12.86 -28.73
N GLY A 418 2.70 -12.07 -29.78
CA GLY A 418 1.46 -12.08 -30.55
C GLY A 418 0.25 -11.49 -29.80
N ASP A 419 -0.74 -11.02 -30.56
CA ASP A 419 -1.91 -10.31 -30.02
C ASP A 419 -2.85 -11.18 -29.17
N LYS A 420 -2.70 -12.51 -29.28
CA LYS A 420 -3.55 -13.50 -28.62
C LYS A 420 -2.98 -14.03 -27.32
N CYS A 421 -1.83 -13.53 -26.87
CA CYS A 421 -1.19 -14.02 -25.65
C CYS A 421 -1.95 -13.59 -24.39
N MET A 422 -2.82 -14.47 -23.88
CA MET A 422 -3.67 -14.18 -22.73
C MET A 422 -4.01 -15.43 -21.91
N THR A 423 -4.42 -15.20 -20.67
CA THR A 423 -4.99 -16.24 -19.81
C THR A 423 -6.45 -16.52 -20.14
N SER A 424 -6.97 -17.65 -19.67
CA SER A 424 -8.42 -17.82 -19.55
C SER A 424 -9.02 -16.79 -18.58
N PRO A 425 -10.35 -16.56 -18.63
CA PRO A 425 -11.05 -15.82 -17.59
C PRO A 425 -10.73 -16.34 -16.19
N THR A 426 -10.60 -15.43 -15.23
CA THR A 426 -10.50 -15.74 -13.80
C THR A 426 -11.32 -14.75 -13.00
N LEU A 427 -11.78 -15.16 -11.83
CA LEU A 427 -12.51 -14.30 -10.92
C LEU A 427 -11.51 -13.46 -10.11
N PHE A 428 -11.65 -12.15 -10.20
CA PHE A 428 -10.96 -11.22 -9.33
C PHE A 428 -11.90 -10.81 -8.19
N SER A 429 -11.44 -10.93 -6.94
CA SER A 429 -12.19 -10.57 -5.75
C SER A 429 -11.34 -9.68 -4.85
N ALA A 430 -11.84 -8.49 -4.56
CA ALA A 430 -11.13 -7.48 -3.79
C ALA A 430 -11.98 -6.97 -2.63
N ARG A 431 -11.33 -6.64 -1.53
CA ARG A 431 -11.93 -6.08 -0.32
C ARG A 431 -11.14 -4.88 0.19
N GLY A 432 -11.83 -3.86 0.68
CA GLY A 432 -11.23 -2.72 1.38
C GLY A 432 -11.90 -2.51 2.73
N SER A 433 -11.14 -2.26 3.79
CA SER A 433 -11.72 -1.94 5.10
C SER A 433 -12.02 -0.45 5.18
N LEU A 434 -13.25 -0.10 5.60
CA LEU A 434 -13.68 1.28 5.80
C LEU A 434 -13.73 1.65 7.30
N GLY A 435 -12.91 0.98 8.11
CA GLY A 435 -12.85 1.26 9.53
C GLY A 435 -13.99 0.64 10.34
N THR A 436 -14.05 1.04 11.59
CA THR A 436 -15.13 0.77 12.56
C THR A 436 -15.28 2.02 13.41
N ARG A 437 -16.36 2.17 14.19
CA ARG A 437 -16.48 3.29 15.15
C ARG A 437 -15.22 3.46 16.01
N ARG A 438 -14.63 2.35 16.47
CA ARG A 438 -13.43 2.38 17.32
C ARG A 438 -12.16 2.72 16.58
N SER A 439 -11.99 2.22 15.36
CA SER A 439 -10.77 2.48 14.57
C SER A 439 -10.82 3.75 13.74
N GLY A 440 -11.93 4.48 13.77
CA GLY A 440 -12.22 5.59 12.88
C GLY A 440 -12.86 5.07 11.60
N PRO A 441 -14.16 5.29 11.38
CA PRO A 441 -14.80 5.00 10.11
C PRO A 441 -14.23 5.93 9.02
N THR A 442 -14.12 5.42 7.81
CA THR A 442 -13.85 6.24 6.61
C THR A 442 -14.96 6.01 5.59
N THR A 443 -15.13 6.96 4.68
CA THR A 443 -16.00 6.81 3.52
C THR A 443 -15.19 6.31 2.34
N TYR A 444 -15.77 5.44 1.53
CA TYR A 444 -15.17 4.97 0.26
C TYR A 444 -14.80 6.14 -0.68
N LEU A 445 -15.41 7.32 -0.51
CA LEU A 445 -15.08 8.52 -1.29
C LEU A 445 -13.71 9.12 -0.93
N GLU A 446 -13.23 8.91 0.30
CA GLU A 446 -11.93 9.39 0.74
C GLU A 446 -10.79 8.57 0.10
N GLY A 447 -11.08 7.40 -0.48
CA GLY A 447 -10.11 6.40 -0.93
C GLY A 447 -9.79 5.38 0.17
N GLN A 448 -9.16 4.27 -0.17
CA GLN A 448 -8.85 3.20 0.78
C GLN A 448 -7.85 2.20 0.21
N THR A 449 -7.25 1.42 1.10
CA THR A 449 -6.52 0.21 0.73
C THR A 449 -7.48 -0.88 0.30
N VAL A 450 -7.25 -1.41 -0.89
CA VAL A 450 -7.98 -2.52 -1.49
C VAL A 450 -7.02 -3.69 -1.64
N VAL A 451 -7.41 -4.82 -1.06
CA VAL A 451 -6.64 -6.06 -1.08
C VAL A 451 -7.44 -7.11 -1.83
N ALA A 452 -6.81 -7.78 -2.79
CA ALA A 452 -7.33 -9.00 -3.39
C ALA A 452 -6.42 -10.14 -2.96
N GLU A 453 -6.99 -11.14 -2.29
CA GLU A 453 -6.26 -12.29 -1.76
C GLU A 453 -6.54 -13.52 -2.64
N ASP A 454 -5.61 -14.48 -2.61
CA ASP A 454 -5.73 -15.77 -3.30
C ASP A 454 -6.10 -15.67 -4.80
N ILE A 455 -5.57 -14.65 -5.47
CA ILE A 455 -5.71 -14.45 -6.92
C ILE A 455 -5.11 -15.65 -7.65
N GLU A 456 -5.95 -16.34 -8.40
CA GLU A 456 -5.53 -17.36 -9.35
C GLU A 456 -5.27 -16.71 -10.71
N VAL A 457 -4.02 -16.84 -11.19
CA VAL A 457 -3.65 -16.50 -12.57
C VAL A 457 -3.70 -17.79 -13.39
N PRO A 458 -4.65 -17.94 -14.33
CA PRO A 458 -4.75 -19.16 -15.13
C PRO A 458 -3.57 -19.30 -16.10
N ALA A 459 -3.50 -20.46 -16.76
CA ALA A 459 -2.52 -20.70 -17.81
C ALA A 459 -2.68 -19.72 -18.97
N PHE A 460 -1.54 -19.28 -19.52
CA PHE A 460 -1.49 -18.51 -20.74
C PHE A 460 -1.75 -19.41 -21.96
N SER A 461 -2.26 -18.81 -23.03
CA SER A 461 -2.47 -19.47 -24.31
C SER A 461 -2.27 -18.47 -25.46
N GLY A 462 -1.96 -18.99 -26.65
CA GLY A 462 -1.82 -18.17 -27.86
C GLY A 462 -0.60 -17.24 -27.85
N CYS A 463 0.44 -17.61 -27.10
CA CYS A 463 1.65 -16.81 -26.96
C CYS A 463 2.74 -17.25 -27.93
N GLY A 464 3.35 -16.28 -28.60
CA GLY A 464 4.42 -16.43 -29.58
C GLY A 464 3.92 -16.45 -31.02
N VAL A 465 4.72 -15.87 -31.92
CA VAL A 465 4.43 -15.82 -33.37
C VAL A 465 5.16 -16.91 -34.18
N GLY A 466 6.18 -17.54 -33.60
CA GLY A 466 6.96 -18.60 -34.24
C GLY A 466 6.98 -19.90 -33.43
N GLU A 467 7.28 -19.80 -32.14
CA GLU A 467 7.23 -20.91 -31.18
C GLU A 467 6.15 -20.66 -30.12
N ASP A 468 5.65 -21.72 -29.50
CA ASP A 468 4.65 -21.61 -28.42
C ASP A 468 5.34 -21.20 -27.11
N LEU A 469 5.13 -19.94 -26.72
CA LEU A 469 5.63 -19.35 -25.48
C LEU A 469 4.64 -19.50 -24.31
N SER A 470 3.49 -20.13 -24.53
CA SER A 470 2.47 -20.30 -23.50
C SER A 470 2.98 -21.12 -22.29
N PRO A 471 3.74 -22.22 -22.46
CA PRO A 471 4.26 -23.00 -21.35
C PRO A 471 5.24 -22.22 -20.46
N ILE A 472 6.11 -21.38 -21.03
CA ILE A 472 7.09 -20.62 -20.25
C ILE A 472 6.44 -19.49 -19.44
N LEU A 473 5.47 -18.78 -20.02
CA LEU A 473 4.70 -17.75 -19.30
C LEU A 473 3.85 -18.38 -18.19
N THR A 474 3.19 -19.50 -18.49
CA THR A 474 2.43 -20.28 -17.51
C THR A 474 3.32 -20.82 -16.39
N ALA A 475 4.51 -21.32 -16.73
CA ALA A 475 5.48 -21.80 -15.76
C ALA A 475 5.98 -20.70 -14.84
N THR A 476 5.78 -19.42 -15.16
CA THR A 476 6.35 -18.32 -14.40
C THR A 476 5.34 -17.57 -13.56
N VAL A 477 4.19 -17.22 -14.13
CA VAL A 477 3.23 -16.32 -13.48
C VAL A 477 1.97 -17.05 -13.02
N SER A 478 1.57 -18.11 -13.71
CA SER A 478 0.31 -18.81 -13.44
C SER A 478 0.36 -19.65 -12.15
N GLY A 479 -0.77 -19.66 -11.44
CA GLY A 479 -0.96 -20.35 -10.17
C GLY A 479 -1.85 -19.57 -9.21
N SER A 480 -2.19 -20.21 -8.08
CA SER A 480 -2.96 -19.61 -6.99
C SER A 480 -2.08 -18.98 -5.91
N GLY A 481 -2.70 -18.24 -4.99
CA GLY A 481 -2.03 -17.61 -3.86
C GLY A 481 -1.26 -16.33 -4.21
N ASN A 482 -1.54 -15.75 -5.39
CA ASN A 482 -1.15 -14.37 -5.63
C ASN A 482 -2.08 -13.44 -4.82
N TYR A 483 -1.65 -12.24 -4.56
CA TYR A 483 -2.39 -11.21 -3.86
C TYR A 483 -2.05 -9.86 -4.49
N ALA A 484 -3.02 -8.97 -4.50
CA ALA A 484 -2.85 -7.58 -4.86
C ALA A 484 -3.10 -6.72 -3.63
N ASN A 485 -2.30 -5.68 -3.44
CA ASN A 485 -2.54 -4.64 -2.47
C ASN A 485 -2.37 -3.29 -3.18
N ALA A 486 -3.46 -2.53 -3.27
CA ALA A 486 -3.48 -1.24 -3.93
C ALA A 486 -4.18 -0.18 -3.08
N GLU A 487 -3.61 1.00 -3.03
CA GLU A 487 -4.24 2.17 -2.43
C GLU A 487 -5.05 2.90 -3.50
N SER A 488 -6.32 3.18 -3.21
CA SER A 488 -7.16 4.05 -4.02
C SER A 488 -7.04 5.50 -3.57
N GLY A 489 -6.93 6.42 -4.52
CA GLY A 489 -7.15 7.84 -4.28
C GLY A 489 -8.62 8.14 -3.99
N GLN A 490 -8.89 9.42 -3.71
CA GLN A 490 -10.24 9.92 -3.54
C GLN A 490 -11.08 9.67 -4.80
N TRP A 491 -12.37 9.43 -4.61
CA TRP A 491 -13.27 9.15 -5.73
C TRP A 491 -13.79 10.47 -6.31
N CYS A 492 -13.43 10.71 -7.57
CA CYS A 492 -13.88 11.86 -8.35
C CYS A 492 -15.32 11.64 -8.81
N ILE A 493 -16.20 12.62 -8.55
CA ILE A 493 -17.58 12.62 -9.04
C ILE A 493 -17.58 13.22 -10.44
N VAL A 494 -17.64 12.35 -11.46
CA VAL A 494 -17.40 12.71 -12.87
C VAL A 494 -18.27 13.90 -13.32
N ARG A 495 -19.55 13.92 -12.92
CA ARG A 495 -20.49 14.95 -13.37
C ARG A 495 -20.28 16.32 -12.71
N SER A 496 -19.91 16.36 -11.44
CA SER A 496 -19.76 17.64 -10.70
C SER A 496 -18.32 18.13 -10.65
N GLY A 497 -17.34 17.29 -11.00
CA GLY A 497 -15.91 17.60 -10.83
C GLY A 497 -15.45 17.58 -9.37
N THR A 498 -16.32 17.15 -8.43
CA THR A 498 -15.98 17.10 -7.01
C THR A 498 -14.92 16.03 -6.76
N ASN A 499 -13.87 16.37 -6.01
CA ASN A 499 -12.70 15.53 -5.73
C ASN A 499 -11.96 15.06 -7.00
N CYS A 500 -12.01 15.86 -8.07
CA CYS A 500 -11.29 15.58 -9.31
C CYS A 500 -10.09 16.50 -9.45
N VAL A 501 -8.97 15.96 -9.97
CA VAL A 501 -7.80 16.73 -10.39
C VAL A 501 -7.71 16.62 -11.91
N ASP A 502 -7.79 17.75 -12.60
CA ASP A 502 -7.80 17.83 -14.07
C ASP A 502 -8.87 16.95 -14.75
N GLY A 503 -10.04 16.82 -14.11
CA GLY A 503 -11.14 15.99 -14.60
C GLY A 503 -10.95 14.48 -14.39
N ALA A 504 -9.94 14.07 -13.62
CA ALA A 504 -9.65 12.69 -13.26
C ALA A 504 -9.74 12.46 -11.75
N GLY A 505 -9.87 11.19 -11.32
CA GLY A 505 -9.58 10.83 -9.94
C GLY A 505 -8.12 11.15 -9.57
N PRO A 506 -7.84 11.76 -8.41
CA PRO A 506 -6.47 11.98 -7.95
C PRO A 506 -5.76 10.63 -7.74
N LEU A 507 -4.43 10.66 -7.82
CA LEU A 507 -3.61 9.52 -7.42
C LEU A 507 -3.79 9.25 -5.91
N PRO A 508 -3.59 8.01 -5.45
CA PRO A 508 -3.60 7.72 -4.03
C PRO A 508 -2.52 8.51 -3.28
N GLU A 509 -2.94 9.20 -2.23
CA GLU A 509 -2.04 9.68 -1.19
C GLU A 509 -1.60 8.50 -0.34
N THR A 510 -0.29 8.26 -0.26
CA THR A 510 0.30 7.27 0.65
C THR A 510 1.32 7.94 1.56
N PHE A 511 1.55 7.35 2.74
CA PHE A 511 2.50 7.89 3.71
C PHE A 511 3.75 7.03 3.83
N THR A 512 4.90 7.67 3.98
CA THR A 512 6.12 7.01 4.45
C THR A 512 6.30 7.31 5.92
N VAL A 513 6.44 6.28 6.74
CA VAL A 513 6.70 6.40 8.18
C VAL A 513 8.13 5.98 8.49
N LYS A 514 8.90 6.87 9.11
CA LYS A 514 10.29 6.61 9.53
C LYS A 514 10.53 7.15 10.96
N PRO A 515 11.31 6.45 11.80
CA PRO A 515 11.86 5.10 11.61
C PRO A 515 10.81 3.97 11.79
N GLY A 516 9.55 4.29 12.14
CA GLY A 516 8.59 3.30 12.63
C GLY A 516 8.88 2.85 14.07
N GLY A 517 8.21 1.81 14.53
CA GLY A 517 8.33 1.24 15.87
C GLY A 517 7.40 1.88 16.91
N ASN A 518 7.76 1.70 18.18
CA ASN A 518 7.01 2.25 19.30
C ASN A 518 7.32 3.75 19.45
N ILE A 519 6.29 4.58 19.29
CA ILE A 519 6.37 6.03 19.45
C ILE A 519 5.63 6.45 20.71
N THR A 520 6.20 7.41 21.44
CA THR A 520 5.56 8.03 22.59
C THR A 520 5.32 9.50 22.28
N ALA A 521 4.05 9.89 22.17
CA ALA A 521 3.63 11.25 21.95
C ALA A 521 3.09 11.83 23.28
N VAL A 522 3.47 13.06 23.61
CA VAL A 522 3.14 13.69 24.90
C VAL A 522 2.43 15.00 24.65
N ALA A 523 1.23 15.15 25.21
CA ALA A 523 0.54 16.41 25.31
C ALA A 523 1.03 17.17 26.54
N GLU A 524 1.36 18.45 26.36
CA GLU A 524 1.56 19.42 27.45
C GLU A 524 0.23 19.70 28.19
N PRO A 525 0.24 20.48 29.30
CA PRO A 525 -0.98 20.77 30.03
C PRO A 525 -2.10 21.26 29.10
N PHE A 526 -3.25 20.61 29.19
CA PHE A 526 -4.37 20.87 28.29
C PHE A 526 -5.69 20.97 29.05
N ILE A 527 -6.64 21.64 28.43
CA ILE A 527 -7.97 21.89 28.98
C ILE A 527 -9.02 21.53 27.93
N LEU A 528 -10.01 20.73 28.33
CA LEU A 528 -11.24 20.49 27.58
C LEU A 528 -12.39 21.23 28.27
N ASN A 529 -13.04 22.14 27.53
CA ASN A 529 -14.14 22.97 28.04
C ASN A 529 -15.49 22.51 27.49
N ARG A 530 -16.47 22.31 28.38
CA ARG A 530 -17.87 22.00 28.01
C ARG A 530 -18.63 23.17 27.39
N SER A 531 -18.18 24.39 27.61
CA SER A 531 -18.83 25.60 27.12
C SER A 531 -17.78 26.60 26.65
N THR A 532 -18.13 27.42 25.66
CA THR A 532 -17.35 28.63 25.33
C THR A 532 -17.49 29.71 26.41
N ALA A 533 -18.49 29.61 27.28
CA ALA A 533 -18.64 30.51 28.42
C ALA A 533 -17.61 30.17 29.53
N PRO A 534 -17.04 31.19 30.22
CA PRO A 534 -16.06 30.99 31.30
C PRO A 534 -16.56 30.11 32.47
N SER A 535 -17.87 30.01 32.66
CA SER A 535 -18.51 29.20 33.71
C SER A 535 -18.85 27.78 33.25
N GLY A 536 -18.31 27.30 32.12
CA GLY A 536 -18.45 25.90 31.72
C GLY A 536 -17.62 24.97 32.59
N GLY A 537 -18.05 23.71 32.73
CA GLY A 537 -17.19 22.69 33.33
C GLY A 537 -15.91 22.49 32.51
N GLN A 538 -14.78 22.30 33.20
CA GLN A 538 -13.45 22.12 32.59
C GLN A 538 -12.81 20.82 33.07
N PHE A 539 -12.25 20.06 32.14
CA PHE A 539 -11.39 18.92 32.45
C PHE A 539 -9.96 19.31 32.07
N ARG A 540 -9.09 19.40 33.07
CA ARG A 540 -7.68 19.79 32.90
C ARG A 540 -6.79 18.63 33.28
N CYS A 541 -5.71 18.43 32.55
CA CYS A 541 -4.62 17.52 32.94
C CYS A 541 -3.28 18.19 32.70
N ASP A 542 -2.29 17.83 33.52
CA ASP A 542 -0.92 18.31 33.38
C ASP A 542 -0.23 17.67 32.16
N SER A 543 -0.59 16.43 31.82
CA SER A 543 -0.13 15.80 30.57
C SER A 543 -1.01 14.65 30.13
N ALA A 544 -0.89 14.29 28.85
CA ALA A 544 -1.35 13.00 28.32
C ALA A 544 -0.22 12.33 27.55
N THR A 545 0.08 11.08 27.87
CA THR A 545 1.07 10.26 27.17
C THR A 545 0.38 9.22 26.32
N MET A 546 0.53 9.32 25.00
CA MET A 546 0.02 8.36 24.03
C MET A 546 1.16 7.48 23.53
N ARG A 547 0.98 6.16 23.59
CA ARG A 547 1.97 5.19 23.11
C ARG A 547 1.39 4.45 21.93
N PHE A 548 1.95 4.67 20.73
CA PHE A 548 1.53 3.99 19.52
C PHE A 548 2.62 3.05 19.00
N HIS A 549 2.21 2.00 18.30
CA HIS A 549 3.08 1.24 17.42
C HIS A 549 2.80 1.64 15.98
N THR A 550 3.84 2.02 15.25
CA THR A 550 3.81 2.32 13.82
C THR A 550 4.66 1.31 13.09
N ASP A 551 4.16 0.74 12.00
CA ASP A 551 5.00 -0.11 11.16
C ASP A 551 5.95 0.79 10.36
N ARG A 552 7.22 0.42 10.27
CA ARG A 552 8.14 1.10 9.35
C ARG A 552 7.78 0.67 7.94
N ALA A 553 7.18 1.54 7.14
CA ALA A 553 7.02 1.23 5.73
C ALA A 553 6.97 2.48 4.85
N HIS A 554 7.24 2.21 3.58
CA HIS A 554 6.99 3.09 2.47
C HIS A 554 5.60 2.78 1.91
N TRP A 555 4.84 3.82 1.61
CA TRP A 555 3.50 3.73 1.00
C TRP A 555 2.46 3.03 1.87
N GLN A 556 2.38 3.43 3.13
CA GLN A 556 1.31 2.99 4.02
C GLN A 556 -0.02 3.62 3.66
N SER A 557 -1.06 2.85 3.97
CA SER A 557 -2.43 3.33 4.03
C SER A 557 -2.53 4.57 4.90
N ARG A 558 -3.41 5.47 4.48
CA ARG A 558 -3.84 6.65 5.23
C ARG A 558 -4.57 6.28 6.52
N PHE A 559 -5.25 5.15 6.50
CA PHE A 559 -6.07 4.68 7.59
C PHE A 559 -5.31 3.66 8.45
N ARG A 560 -5.49 3.77 9.76
CA ARG A 560 -4.92 2.90 10.80
C ARG A 560 -3.39 2.87 10.79
N LEU A 561 -2.78 4.04 10.62
CA LEU A 561 -1.33 4.21 10.60
C LEU A 561 -0.67 3.70 11.88
N ALA A 562 -1.34 3.87 13.02
CA ALA A 562 -0.83 3.42 14.30
C ALA A 562 -1.94 2.94 15.23
N LYS A 563 -1.63 1.94 16.06
CA LYS A 563 -2.48 1.47 17.14
C LYS A 563 -1.78 1.69 18.47
N GLY A 564 -2.50 2.15 19.48
CA GLY A 564 -1.90 2.53 20.75
C GLY A 564 -2.84 2.57 21.95
N GLY A 565 -2.35 3.18 23.01
CA GLY A 565 -3.10 3.51 24.21
C GLY A 565 -2.68 4.89 24.75
N MET A 566 -3.36 5.35 25.79
CA MET A 566 -3.09 6.65 26.41
C MET A 566 -3.22 6.57 27.92
N SER A 567 -2.37 7.32 28.61
CA SER A 567 -2.44 7.60 30.04
C SER A 567 -2.44 9.10 30.27
N LEU A 568 -3.11 9.57 31.31
CA LEU A 568 -3.19 10.98 31.66
C LEU A 568 -2.70 11.18 33.10
N GLU A 569 -2.03 12.30 33.35
CA GLU A 569 -1.46 12.64 34.66
C GLU A 569 -1.90 14.04 35.10
N GLY A 570 -1.98 14.23 36.42
CA GLY A 570 -2.31 15.54 37.01
C GLY A 570 -3.70 16.05 36.62
N CYS A 571 -4.68 15.15 36.50
CA CYS A 571 -6.02 15.54 36.06
C CYS A 571 -6.88 16.12 37.19
N GLU A 572 -7.68 17.12 36.86
CA GLU A 572 -8.69 17.70 37.72
C GLU A 572 -9.97 18.02 36.93
N VAL A 573 -11.09 18.04 37.65
CA VAL A 573 -12.41 18.36 37.09
C VAL A 573 -12.92 19.62 37.78
N GLN A 574 -12.97 20.75 37.07
CA GLN A 574 -13.58 21.98 37.55
C GLN A 574 -15.06 22.04 37.13
N ALA A 575 -15.96 22.00 38.11
CA ALA A 575 -17.39 22.12 37.88
C ALA A 575 -17.79 23.53 37.39
N SER A 576 -18.98 23.67 36.81
CA SER A 576 -19.50 24.96 36.31
C SER A 576 -19.73 26.01 37.39
N ASP A 577 -19.76 25.61 38.66
CA ASP A 577 -19.84 26.50 39.82
C ASP A 577 -18.46 27.00 40.29
N GLY A 578 -17.38 26.56 39.63
CA GLY A 578 -15.99 26.93 39.92
C GLY A 578 -15.27 25.97 40.87
N ASN A 579 -15.97 25.02 41.50
CA ASN A 579 -15.36 24.05 42.42
C ASN A 579 -14.44 23.08 41.66
N VAL A 580 -13.24 22.87 42.18
CA VAL A 580 -12.26 21.93 41.61
C VAL A 580 -12.33 20.61 42.37
N HIS A 581 -12.63 19.53 41.66
CA HIS A 581 -12.66 18.18 42.18
C HIS A 581 -11.40 17.42 41.73
N GLN A 582 -10.68 16.86 42.71
CA GLN A 582 -9.48 16.09 42.48
C GLN A 582 -9.82 14.70 41.92
N VAL A 583 -9.09 14.29 40.88
CA VAL A 583 -9.14 12.92 40.36
C VAL A 583 -8.41 11.99 41.34
N ILE A 584 -9.03 10.86 41.69
CA ILE A 584 -8.49 9.89 42.65
C ILE A 584 -7.98 8.66 41.92
N GLY A 585 -6.66 8.57 41.76
CA GLY A 585 -5.96 7.49 41.07
C GLY A 585 -5.80 7.79 39.58
N ASP A 586 -5.52 6.75 38.81
CA ASP A 586 -5.17 6.90 37.39
C ASP A 586 -6.41 7.08 36.51
N VAL A 587 -6.33 8.01 35.56
CA VAL A 587 -7.29 8.09 34.45
C VAL A 587 -6.94 6.99 33.46
N THR A 588 -7.88 6.07 33.22
CA THR A 588 -7.64 4.92 32.34
C THR A 588 -8.34 5.08 31.00
N GLN A 589 -7.62 4.77 29.91
CA GLN A 589 -8.18 4.64 28.57
C GLN A 589 -8.73 3.23 28.37
N GLU A 590 -10.00 3.12 27.97
CA GLU A 590 -10.63 1.85 27.65
C GLU A 590 -10.41 1.46 26.18
N GLY A 591 -9.74 0.33 25.93
CA GLY A 591 -9.46 -0.14 24.59
C GLY A 591 -8.29 0.56 23.89
N SER A 592 -8.21 0.40 22.56
CA SER A 592 -7.10 0.91 21.76
C SER A 592 -7.43 2.23 21.08
N LEU A 593 -6.45 3.11 21.05
CA LEU A 593 -6.43 4.30 20.20
C LEU A 593 -5.92 3.95 18.80
N TRP A 594 -6.42 4.68 17.80
CA TRP A 594 -6.01 4.57 16.41
C TRP A 594 -5.64 5.93 15.86
N LEU A 595 -4.43 6.05 15.30
CA LEU A 595 -3.98 7.23 14.57
C LEU A 595 -4.26 7.03 13.08
N ASN A 596 -5.06 7.92 12.52
CA ASN A 596 -5.38 7.97 11.09
C ASN A 596 -4.87 9.29 10.51
N MET A 597 -4.32 9.26 9.30
CA MET A 597 -3.93 10.45 8.52
C MET A 597 -4.89 10.55 7.35
N VAL A 598 -5.72 11.58 7.29
CA VAL A 598 -6.87 11.64 6.37
C VAL A 598 -6.46 12.20 5.02
N SER A 599 -5.79 13.35 5.05
CA SER A 599 -5.48 14.14 3.86
C SER A 599 -4.27 15.03 4.10
N THR A 600 -3.64 15.45 3.02
CA THR A 600 -2.64 16.52 3.02
C THR A 600 -3.32 17.83 2.67
N ARG A 601 -3.17 18.86 3.51
CA ARG A 601 -3.67 20.20 3.22
C ARG A 601 -2.74 20.93 2.24
N ASP A 602 -3.26 21.95 1.57
CA ASP A 602 -2.49 22.81 0.66
C ASP A 602 -1.27 23.47 1.34
N ASP A 603 -1.36 23.73 2.64
CA ASP A 603 -0.29 24.28 3.48
C ASP A 603 0.78 23.25 3.88
N GLY A 604 0.62 21.99 3.48
CA GLY A 604 1.52 20.88 3.79
C GLY A 604 1.28 20.22 5.16
N LEU A 605 0.30 20.70 5.94
CA LEU A 605 -0.10 20.05 7.18
C LEU A 605 -0.91 18.79 6.88
N LEU A 606 -0.72 17.75 7.70
CA LEU A 606 -1.48 16.51 7.56
C LEU A 606 -2.73 16.59 8.44
N GLU A 607 -3.91 16.39 7.88
CA GLU A 607 -5.11 16.19 8.67
C GLU A 607 -5.04 14.82 9.35
N ALA A 608 -5.19 14.77 10.67
CA ALA A 608 -5.09 13.54 11.43
C ALA A 608 -6.27 13.37 12.40
N ARG A 609 -6.62 12.11 12.66
CA ARG A 609 -7.68 11.71 13.59
C ARG A 609 -7.13 10.69 14.59
N ILE A 610 -7.31 10.95 15.88
CA ILE A 610 -7.08 9.96 16.95
C ILE A 610 -8.45 9.42 17.37
N ASN A 611 -8.70 8.15 17.05
CA ASN A 611 -9.98 7.48 17.26
C ASN A 611 -9.91 6.52 18.44
N GLY A 612 -11.06 6.20 19.02
CA GLY A 612 -11.15 5.21 20.10
C GLY A 612 -11.05 5.78 21.50
N VAL A 613 -11.17 7.10 21.68
CA VAL A 613 -10.97 7.76 22.98
C VAL A 613 -12.12 7.42 23.93
N MET A 614 -11.82 6.82 25.07
CA MET A 614 -12.79 6.42 26.10
C MET A 614 -12.09 6.47 27.45
N LEU A 615 -12.33 7.52 28.23
CA LEU A 615 -11.61 7.79 29.48
C LEU A 615 -12.49 7.51 30.68
N ASN A 616 -11.93 6.79 31.65
CA ASN A 616 -12.49 6.61 32.98
C ASN A 616 -11.74 7.52 33.96
N VAL A 617 -12.42 8.56 34.43
CA VAL A 617 -11.88 9.54 35.37
C VAL A 617 -12.49 9.30 36.74
N PRO A 618 -11.80 8.62 37.67
CA PRO A 618 -12.29 8.44 39.04
C PRO A 618 -12.23 9.78 39.80
N VAL A 619 -13.35 10.26 40.31
CA VAL A 619 -13.44 11.56 41.00
C VAL A 619 -14.03 11.36 42.40
N ASN A 620 -13.57 12.15 43.37
CA ASN A 620 -14.29 12.30 44.64
C ASN A 620 -15.17 13.54 44.62
N PHE A 621 -16.47 13.30 44.61
CA PHE A 621 -17.49 14.33 44.59
C PHE A 621 -18.30 14.25 45.87
N ASN A 622 -18.24 15.30 46.70
CA ASN A 622 -18.93 15.39 47.99
C ASN A 622 -18.66 14.19 48.93
N GLY A 623 -17.41 13.71 48.97
CA GLY A 623 -17.00 12.59 49.82
C GLY A 623 -17.36 11.21 49.26
N THR A 624 -17.99 11.14 48.09
CA THR A 624 -18.34 9.89 47.41
C THR A 624 -17.46 9.69 46.18
N ARG A 625 -16.89 8.49 46.04
CA ARG A 625 -16.15 8.10 44.83
C ARG A 625 -17.16 7.83 43.70
N CYS A 626 -16.98 8.49 42.58
CA CYS A 626 -17.74 8.26 41.35
C CYS A 626 -16.77 8.20 40.16
N THR A 627 -17.28 7.85 38.97
CA THR A 627 -16.51 7.82 37.72
C THR A 627 -17.15 8.78 36.72
N LEU A 628 -16.37 9.76 36.27
CA LEU A 628 -16.68 10.59 35.12
C LEU A 628 -16.16 9.89 33.87
N ARG A 629 -17.05 9.51 32.95
CA ARG A 629 -16.67 8.85 31.70
C ARG A 629 -16.70 9.86 30.55
N ILE A 630 -15.58 10.00 29.85
CA ILE A 630 -15.41 10.90 28.69
C ILE A 630 -15.24 10.04 27.44
N ALA A 631 -16.20 10.10 26.52
CA ALA A 631 -16.24 9.28 25.31
C ALA A 631 -17.08 9.99 24.24
N ASN A 632 -17.42 9.35 23.11
CA ASN A 632 -18.49 9.88 22.25
C ASN A 632 -19.86 9.55 22.87
N ARG A 633 -20.85 10.39 22.59
CA ARG A 633 -22.25 10.11 22.88
C ARG A 633 -22.99 9.82 21.59
N LEU A 634 -23.50 8.62 21.50
CA LEU A 634 -24.37 8.19 20.42
C LEU A 634 -25.82 8.47 20.80
N THR A 635 -26.60 8.99 19.86
CA THR A 635 -28.01 9.32 20.08
C THR A 635 -28.86 8.51 19.12
N ASP A 636 -30.04 8.06 19.56
CA ASP A 636 -31.05 7.71 18.57
C ASP A 636 -31.55 8.99 17.88
N LEU A 637 -32.36 8.84 16.82
CA LEU A 637 -32.85 9.98 16.04
C LEU A 637 -33.60 11.02 16.90
N PHE A 638 -34.22 10.60 18.00
CA PHE A 638 -34.99 11.46 18.89
C PHE A 638 -34.16 12.04 20.05
N GLY A 639 -32.88 11.65 20.16
CA GLY A 639 -32.01 12.03 21.29
C GLY A 639 -32.49 11.50 22.64
N ILE A 640 -33.37 10.49 22.65
CA ILE A 640 -33.96 9.91 23.86
C ILE A 640 -33.03 8.84 24.41
N ASN A 641 -32.59 7.92 23.55
CA ASN A 641 -31.67 6.86 23.93
C ASN A 641 -30.24 7.29 23.69
N LEU A 642 -29.52 7.52 24.78
CA LEU A 642 -28.11 7.85 24.78
C LEU A 642 -27.31 6.58 25.00
N MET A 643 -26.37 6.30 24.10
CA MET A 643 -25.42 5.22 24.26
C MET A 643 -23.99 5.77 24.24
N GLU A 644 -23.09 5.08 24.92
CA GLU A 644 -21.67 5.39 24.85
C GLU A 644 -21.08 4.87 23.53
N GLY A 645 -20.22 5.69 22.91
CA GLY A 645 -19.41 5.31 21.75
C GLY A 645 -17.97 5.74 21.92
N PRO A 646 -17.03 5.19 21.13
CA PRO A 646 -15.65 5.67 21.13
C PRO A 646 -15.57 7.12 20.62
N GLY A 647 -14.84 7.96 21.34
CA GLY A 647 -14.52 9.33 20.98
C GLY A 647 -13.49 9.47 19.87
N GLU A 648 -13.48 10.65 19.26
CA GLU A 648 -12.50 11.06 18.26
C GLU A 648 -11.80 12.37 18.69
N MET A 649 -10.59 12.59 18.20
CA MET A 649 -9.93 13.90 18.22
C MET A 649 -9.40 14.18 16.82
N THR A 650 -9.87 15.25 16.17
CA THR A 650 -9.39 15.68 14.85
C THR A 650 -8.47 16.89 14.99
N GLY A 651 -7.39 16.91 14.22
CA GLY A 651 -6.42 17.99 14.26
C GLY A 651 -5.49 17.97 13.06
N THR A 652 -4.45 18.79 13.13
CA THR A 652 -3.42 18.85 12.09
C THR A 652 -2.07 18.45 12.66
N TYR A 653 -1.36 17.55 11.98
CA TYR A 653 0.01 17.18 12.28
C TYR A 653 0.98 17.99 11.41
N ASP A 654 1.87 18.72 12.08
CA ASP A 654 2.98 19.44 11.47
C ASP A 654 4.23 18.56 11.53
N ASN A 655 4.69 18.10 10.36
CA ASN A 655 5.87 17.23 10.28
C ASN A 655 7.19 17.97 10.59
N THR A 656 7.24 19.31 10.52
CA THR A 656 8.40 20.11 10.91
C THR A 656 8.43 20.32 12.42
N ALA A 657 7.31 20.72 13.00
CA ALA A 657 7.21 20.96 14.45
C ALA A 657 7.06 19.66 15.26
N LYS A 658 6.69 18.54 14.62
CA LYS A 658 6.36 17.26 15.24
C LYS A 658 5.20 17.38 16.24
N ILE A 659 4.24 18.25 15.93
CA ILE A 659 3.11 18.55 16.80
C ILE A 659 1.82 18.21 16.07
N PHE A 660 0.97 17.43 16.72
CA PHE A 660 -0.45 17.32 16.39
C PHE A 660 -1.22 18.35 17.20
N SER A 661 -1.82 19.32 16.52
CA SER A 661 -2.64 20.36 17.16
C SER A 661 -4.12 20.07 16.94
N MET A 662 -4.81 19.73 18.03
CA MET A 662 -6.26 19.65 18.08
C MET A 662 -6.82 21.05 18.37
N ARG A 663 -7.68 21.57 17.48
CA ARG A 663 -8.33 22.88 17.66
C ARG A 663 -9.72 22.79 18.30
N THR A 664 -10.44 21.72 18.01
CA THR A 664 -11.76 21.42 18.57
C THR A 664 -11.87 19.91 18.74
N PRO A 665 -12.21 19.41 19.93
CA PRO A 665 -12.46 17.98 20.12
C PRO A 665 -13.73 17.61 19.34
N THR A 666 -13.56 16.87 18.24
CA THR A 666 -14.66 16.35 17.44
C THR A 666 -15.18 15.08 18.11
N ALA A 667 -16.42 15.07 18.59
CA ALA A 667 -17.05 13.90 19.19
C ALA A 667 -16.43 13.39 20.53
N LEU A 668 -16.00 14.31 21.40
CA LEU A 668 -15.83 14.02 22.83
C LEU A 668 -16.98 14.66 23.64
N ASP A 669 -17.58 13.86 24.50
CA ASP A 669 -18.72 14.18 25.34
C ASP A 669 -18.60 13.47 26.69
N ILE A 670 -19.54 13.74 27.58
CA ILE A 670 -19.70 12.94 28.79
C ILE A 670 -20.64 11.79 28.48
N SER A 671 -20.12 10.61 28.72
CA SER A 671 -20.82 9.36 28.47
C SER A 671 -22.04 9.24 29.39
N PRO A 672 -23.17 8.69 28.88
CA PRO A 672 -24.32 8.36 29.71
C PRO A 672 -24.00 7.32 30.80
N GLU A 673 -22.87 6.61 30.71
CA GLU A 673 -22.38 5.70 31.74
C GLU A 673 -21.63 6.40 32.89
N THR A 674 -21.53 7.74 32.85
CA THR A 674 -20.99 8.53 33.96
C THR A 674 -21.84 8.35 35.23
N THR A 675 -21.18 8.02 36.33
CA THR A 675 -21.82 7.91 37.65
C THR A 675 -21.67 9.17 38.51
N CYS A 676 -20.89 10.14 38.04
CA CYS A 676 -20.70 11.44 38.69
C CYS A 676 -21.80 12.46 38.33
N ASN A 677 -22.32 13.18 39.32
CA ASN A 677 -23.28 14.28 39.14
C ASN A 677 -22.61 15.65 39.37
N ILE A 678 -21.54 15.94 38.62
CA ILE A 678 -20.74 17.17 38.78
C ILE A 678 -21.38 18.30 37.95
N PRO A 679 -21.66 19.50 38.52
CA PRO A 679 -22.21 20.63 37.77
C PRO A 679 -21.38 20.96 36.53
N GLY A 680 -22.03 21.12 35.38
CA GLY A 680 -21.35 21.36 34.09
C GLY A 680 -20.88 20.09 33.37
N PHE A 681 -20.88 18.95 34.05
CA PHE A 681 -20.63 17.62 33.47
C PHE A 681 -21.89 16.76 33.42
N THR A 682 -23.04 17.33 33.73
CA THR A 682 -24.34 16.66 33.64
C THR A 682 -25.02 17.00 32.33
N GLY A 683 -25.73 16.02 31.77
CA GLY A 683 -26.50 16.19 30.55
C GLY A 683 -25.69 16.20 29.25
N ALA A 684 -26.45 16.37 28.17
CA ALA A 684 -26.06 15.99 26.82
C ALA A 684 -25.37 17.12 26.04
N ARG A 685 -24.15 17.53 26.41
CA ARG A 685 -23.39 18.59 25.70
C ARG A 685 -21.93 18.19 25.42
N SER A 686 -21.51 18.24 24.17
CA SER A 686 -20.13 17.92 23.81
C SER A 686 -19.15 18.96 24.35
N PHE A 687 -17.87 18.59 24.46
CA PHE A 687 -16.83 19.58 24.70
C PHE A 687 -16.78 20.55 23.52
N GLN A 688 -16.97 21.85 23.79
CA GLN A 688 -17.10 22.88 22.75
C GLN A 688 -15.77 23.50 22.36
N SER A 689 -14.77 23.42 23.23
CA SER A 689 -13.42 23.88 22.92
C SER A 689 -12.39 23.08 23.71
N GLY A 690 -11.19 23.05 23.18
CA GLY A 690 -10.05 22.45 23.85
C GLY A 690 -8.86 22.55 22.93
N LYS A 691 -7.72 22.96 23.48
CA LYS A 691 -6.46 22.97 22.76
C LYS A 691 -5.60 21.85 23.33
N VAL A 692 -5.29 20.89 22.49
CA VAL A 692 -4.37 19.79 22.83
C VAL A 692 -3.30 19.77 21.76
N ASP A 693 -2.10 20.18 22.16
CA ASP A 693 -0.91 20.07 21.32
C ASP A 693 -0.14 18.83 21.78
N VAL A 694 -0.14 17.78 20.96
CA VAL A 694 0.54 16.52 21.24
C VAL A 694 1.87 16.51 20.49
N LYS A 695 2.98 16.51 21.23
CA LYS A 695 4.33 16.46 20.69
C LYS A 695 4.76 15.03 20.45
N PHE A 696 5.13 14.72 19.21
CA PHE A 696 5.69 13.43 18.81
C PHE A 696 7.23 13.44 18.93
N PRO A 697 7.87 12.26 18.96
CA PRO A 697 9.33 12.17 18.96
C PRO A 697 9.94 12.87 17.73
N SER A 698 11.09 13.50 17.91
CA SER A 698 11.77 14.29 16.86
C SER A 698 12.13 13.47 15.62
N GLU A 699 12.38 12.18 15.82
CA GLU A 699 12.78 11.21 14.81
C GLU A 699 11.59 10.71 13.98
N LEU A 700 10.35 10.89 14.44
CA LEU A 700 9.18 10.44 13.69
C LEU A 700 8.95 11.36 12.50
N GLU A 701 9.03 10.82 11.30
CA GLU A 701 8.68 11.48 10.06
C GLU A 701 7.50 10.75 9.42
N ILE A 702 6.46 11.52 9.11
CA ILE A 702 5.30 11.07 8.34
C ILE A 702 5.26 11.95 7.09
N ILE A 703 5.63 11.36 5.95
CA ILE A 703 5.83 12.09 4.70
C ILE A 703 4.75 11.65 3.71
N SER A 704 3.92 12.60 3.27
CA SER A 704 2.99 12.38 2.15
C SER A 704 3.77 12.23 0.85
N SER A 705 3.42 11.22 0.05
CA SER A 705 4.09 10.89 -1.21
C SER A 705 3.51 11.61 -2.44
N GLU A 706 2.49 12.45 -2.26
CA GLU A 706 1.65 13.04 -3.31
C GLU A 706 2.44 13.85 -4.37
N ARG A 707 3.68 14.27 -4.08
CA ARG A 707 4.48 15.12 -4.97
C ARG A 707 5.64 14.45 -5.70
N GLN A 708 5.89 13.16 -5.53
CA GLN A 708 7.05 12.53 -6.19
C GLN A 708 6.73 11.82 -7.52
N ILE A 709 5.45 11.59 -7.84
CA ILE A 709 5.05 10.77 -8.99
C ILE A 709 4.66 11.63 -10.22
N THR A 710 4.45 12.94 -10.07
CA THR A 710 4.05 13.80 -11.17
C THR A 710 5.25 14.34 -11.97
N SER A 711 5.49 13.65 -13.09
CA SER A 711 6.30 13.99 -14.27
C SER A 711 7.73 13.42 -14.35
N PRO A 712 8.05 12.62 -15.40
CA PRO A 712 9.41 12.34 -15.83
C PRO A 712 10.16 13.58 -16.35
#